data_AF-A0A972D6S8-F1
#
_entry.id   AF-A0A972D6S8-F1
#
_cell.length_a   1.000
_cell.length_b   1.000
_cell.length_c   1.000
_cell.angle_alpha   90.00
_cell.angle_beta   90.00
_cell.angle_gamma   90.00
#
_symmetry.space_group_name_H-M   'P 1'
#
loop_
_entity.id
_entity.type
_entity.pdbx_description
1 polymer ?
#
loop_
_entity_poly.entity_id
_entity_poly.type
_entity_poly.pdbx_seq_one_letter_code
_entity_poly.pdbx_strand_id
1 'polypeptide(L)'
;MGIKIGILNPNGLELCAQRALESLVNAFGQQNIEVHLCLYTDQIPKADLLIGTYEKSPLLRELVDQGQVPLTPAPEALMIQELSIGDQSALWACAYDTNGLLYVLYEMAERIKAQSVPALYKPVREEPAFQLRGVLHFLHPEELKNGWTIRRDYWQPFFEMLIQNRFNCFTLVVNPASGGPIFPYLFSVPEHPEVNLFGLPEKIQTTNLQTLKELAALAKEAGLIFHLGLWNFYSGHTPLSFQIPGINQENITAYLYRSIKQLLFACPEINGLEFKFQAAPLQPDFALNTIIQAVLDTGNTIDLKLYTDQVTTDLIDLLQVSEVKAFLTTESWGGKCGLPYLPAEVDKNSLFPASGPKLRSAFQLTTPSDFPWGDPDYFQQLLPAIKEYGYDSFQLLAPGSRGGKVTPVLPLTKEPFVQWEFERHWYQFHLCGRLAYQPETTGEVLIRDFHRRFGEKGNDLAELYRLTGKVLPLYHTIHDQPNSLPELNTGGLLAHYLRMPSGDPALFADVLEYSRALCNQTELAKVSPLAVAEELSQLGTEIRQTVQVLQGLTLHTGEIYAVEWEQTLTQAEITGCFALFHSAKLRAATELAFFMETSDPSCLEKALDCLKEARLWWEKLPFIARSAHSRLLLLEDEKRLQILLEEYRSRGAFLIGFDFGGLPASQGKERKNIFPDYYIEEGFTFLPPQAAYDAEVGYGWLNTAELQATPAPVIRLSEEDLLLTKETGTNQFYPYENQLLTKSIWSRSPASFQVDLTPGSYQVQLTFGDRSPQARRHGPMSITLNGRKIAEELVVAPGKRVDLYENVEVTDGKLNLSFSCPPGQDWFISALTIRPVAPLIRHLPLNSWRRERPLTIQATVTGINPIGQVILNYQTENERGYHMIIMTPVGADTYLATIPTVYLEQGNVLNYYITALDNRGKEGSLGSFEQPFSVPVRKDGPSFPAIFHFPPSPADGDQTITLKCSVRPATEVEKVTLYYINGEKKENQVTMGAENTDNEYRVDLDRRQLLPEAILKYRFVVKLINGEQALFPNPLNSVPYFILKTGSFNSN
;
A
#
# COMPACT_ATOMS: atom_id res chain seq x y z
N MET A 1 -46.48 32.43 1.62
CA MET A 1 -45.41 33.41 1.30
C MET A 1 -44.65 32.82 0.12
N GLY A 2 -44.52 33.57 -0.97
CA GLY A 2 -43.74 33.13 -2.14
C GLY A 2 -42.41 33.88 -2.20
N ILE A 3 -41.40 33.26 -2.80
CA ILE A 3 -40.08 33.85 -3.05
C ILE A 3 -39.96 34.24 -4.54
N LYS A 4 -39.44 35.43 -4.83
CA LYS A 4 -39.14 35.88 -6.18
C LYS A 4 -37.67 35.61 -6.51
N ILE A 5 -37.42 34.91 -7.61
CA ILE A 5 -36.07 34.66 -8.13
C ILE A 5 -35.87 35.45 -9.44
N GLY A 6 -34.96 36.40 -9.46
CA GLY A 6 -34.58 37.16 -10.65
C GLY A 6 -33.43 36.51 -11.40
N ILE A 7 -33.63 36.23 -12.69
CA ILE A 7 -32.59 35.68 -13.57
C ILE A 7 -31.87 36.84 -14.28
N LEU A 8 -30.58 37.00 -14.02
CA LEU A 8 -29.75 38.08 -14.57
C LEU A 8 -29.18 37.77 -15.96
N ASN A 9 -29.34 36.55 -16.48
CA ASN A 9 -28.86 36.18 -17.80
C ASN A 9 -29.90 36.57 -18.88
N PRO A 10 -29.55 37.41 -19.88
CA PRO A 10 -30.51 37.94 -20.86
C PRO A 10 -31.11 36.85 -21.77
N ASN A 11 -30.33 35.81 -22.08
CA ASN A 11 -30.78 34.68 -22.90
C ASN A 11 -31.36 33.53 -22.05
N GLY A 12 -31.65 33.77 -20.76
CA GLY A 12 -32.05 32.73 -19.81
C GLY A 12 -30.89 31.83 -19.38
N LEU A 13 -31.24 30.74 -18.69
CA LEU A 13 -30.31 29.73 -18.22
C LEU A 13 -30.11 28.63 -19.27
N GLU A 14 -28.92 28.04 -19.35
CA GLU A 14 -28.68 26.84 -20.14
C GLU A 14 -29.42 25.63 -19.57
N LEU A 15 -29.63 24.58 -20.39
CA LEU A 15 -30.43 23.41 -20.02
C LEU A 15 -29.97 22.75 -18.72
N CYS A 16 -28.66 22.60 -18.51
CA CYS A 16 -28.11 22.06 -17.27
C CYS A 16 -28.46 22.94 -16.05
N ALA A 17 -28.34 24.27 -16.18
CA ALA A 17 -28.66 25.22 -15.12
C ALA A 17 -30.17 25.33 -14.86
N GLN A 18 -31.01 25.09 -15.87
CA GLN A 18 -32.46 24.95 -15.69
C GLN A 18 -32.80 23.75 -14.81
N ARG A 19 -32.18 22.58 -15.05
CA ARG A 19 -32.37 21.38 -14.21
C ARG A 19 -31.91 21.62 -12.76
N ALA A 20 -30.78 22.31 -12.57
CA ALA A 20 -30.32 22.68 -11.23
C ALA A 20 -31.28 23.66 -10.53
N LEU A 21 -31.85 24.63 -11.29
CA LEU A 21 -32.88 25.53 -10.78
C LEU A 21 -34.16 24.79 -10.41
N GLU A 22 -34.58 23.79 -11.19
CA GLU A 22 -35.71 22.93 -10.84
C GLU A 22 -35.49 22.20 -9.51
N SER A 23 -34.26 21.71 -9.24
CA SER A 23 -33.90 21.12 -7.95
C SER A 23 -34.06 22.11 -6.78
N LEU A 24 -33.63 23.37 -6.98
CA LEU A 24 -33.83 24.44 -6.00
C LEU A 24 -35.31 24.78 -5.80
N VAL A 25 -36.09 24.89 -6.87
CA VAL A 25 -37.53 25.14 -6.83
C VAL A 25 -38.26 24.02 -6.07
N ASN A 26 -37.90 22.76 -6.35
CA ASN A 26 -38.44 21.60 -5.67
C ASN A 26 -38.10 21.62 -4.17
N ALA A 27 -36.89 22.04 -3.79
CA ALA A 27 -36.51 22.19 -2.38
C ALA A 27 -37.35 23.25 -1.65
N PHE A 28 -37.63 24.40 -2.29
CA PHE A 28 -38.60 25.38 -1.75
C PHE A 28 -40.02 24.81 -1.66
N GLY A 29 -40.46 24.07 -2.67
CA GLY A 29 -41.77 23.42 -2.69
C GLY A 29 -41.96 22.43 -1.53
N GLN A 30 -40.93 21.66 -1.18
CA GLN A 30 -40.93 20.77 -0.01
C GLN A 30 -41.10 21.53 1.31
N GLN A 31 -40.70 22.81 1.36
CA GLN A 31 -40.92 23.71 2.49
C GLN A 31 -42.23 24.51 2.39
N ASN A 32 -43.12 24.16 1.45
CA ASN A 32 -44.37 24.86 1.14
C ASN A 32 -44.19 26.33 0.75
N ILE A 33 -43.09 26.66 0.06
CA ILE A 33 -42.79 28.01 -0.44
C ILE A 33 -42.95 28.03 -1.95
N GLU A 34 -43.84 28.88 -2.45
CA GLU A 34 -44.06 29.07 -3.88
C GLU A 34 -42.94 29.92 -4.49
N VAL A 35 -42.44 29.52 -5.67
CA VAL A 35 -41.38 30.24 -6.37
C VAL A 35 -41.95 30.98 -7.58
N HIS A 36 -41.66 32.27 -7.67
CA HIS A 36 -42.00 33.11 -8.82
C HIS A 36 -40.73 33.55 -9.55
N LEU A 37 -40.57 33.14 -10.81
CA LEU A 37 -39.42 33.54 -11.63
C LEU A 37 -39.66 34.92 -12.26
N CYS A 38 -38.71 35.83 -12.08
CA CYS A 38 -38.65 37.13 -12.76
C CYS A 38 -37.62 37.04 -13.89
N LEU A 39 -38.05 37.32 -15.11
CA LEU A 39 -37.16 37.34 -16.29
C LEU A 39 -36.23 38.56 -16.25
N TYR A 40 -35.15 38.47 -17.04
CA TYR A 40 -34.11 39.48 -17.14
C TYR A 40 -34.66 40.88 -17.50
N THR A 41 -34.04 41.91 -16.90
CA THR A 41 -34.21 43.32 -17.22
C THR A 41 -32.83 44.00 -17.25
N ASP A 42 -32.71 45.12 -17.99
CA ASP A 42 -31.47 45.93 -18.00
C ASP A 42 -31.21 46.70 -16.69
N GLN A 43 -32.06 46.48 -15.68
CA GLN A 43 -31.92 46.97 -14.31
C GLN A 43 -31.98 45.78 -13.35
N ILE A 44 -31.50 45.95 -12.12
CA ILE A 44 -31.58 44.92 -11.08
C ILE A 44 -33.08 44.56 -10.83
N PRO A 45 -33.51 43.31 -11.06
CA PRO A 45 -34.89 42.90 -10.84
C PRO A 45 -35.28 43.06 -9.36
N LYS A 46 -36.53 43.45 -9.10
CA LYS A 46 -37.09 43.44 -7.74
C LYS A 46 -37.43 42.01 -7.29
N ALA A 47 -36.44 41.30 -6.78
CA ALA A 47 -36.51 39.90 -6.37
C ALA A 47 -35.83 39.67 -5.01
N ASP A 48 -36.20 38.59 -4.33
CA ASP A 48 -35.61 38.20 -3.04
C ASP A 48 -34.26 37.48 -3.24
N LEU A 49 -34.14 36.76 -4.36
CA LEU A 49 -32.95 36.02 -4.78
C LEU A 49 -32.58 36.39 -6.22
N LEU A 50 -31.32 36.70 -6.49
CA LEU A 50 -30.79 36.98 -7.82
C LEU A 50 -29.79 35.92 -8.23
N ILE A 51 -29.98 35.34 -9.42
CA ILE A 51 -29.09 34.32 -9.99
C ILE A 51 -28.58 34.73 -11.37
N GLY A 52 -27.32 34.44 -11.67
CA GLY A 52 -26.75 34.72 -12.98
C GLY A 52 -25.26 34.44 -13.07
N THR A 53 -24.70 34.64 -14.26
CA THR A 53 -23.29 34.40 -14.55
C THR A 53 -22.58 35.63 -15.09
N TYR A 54 -21.34 35.85 -14.65
CA TYR A 54 -20.48 36.94 -15.12
C TYR A 54 -20.24 36.88 -16.64
N GLU A 55 -20.05 35.67 -17.19
CA GLU A 55 -19.80 35.48 -18.62
C GLU A 55 -21.00 35.85 -19.51
N LYS A 56 -22.23 35.79 -18.99
CA LYS A 56 -23.44 35.92 -19.82
C LYS A 56 -24.32 37.10 -19.47
N SER A 57 -24.20 37.66 -18.27
CA SER A 57 -24.95 38.84 -17.83
C SER A 57 -24.08 40.10 -17.91
N PRO A 58 -24.37 41.04 -18.84
CA PRO A 58 -23.65 42.31 -18.91
C PRO A 58 -23.80 43.14 -17.63
N LEU A 59 -24.99 43.12 -17.02
CA LEU A 59 -25.28 43.80 -15.74
C LEU A 59 -24.40 43.25 -14.62
N LEU A 60 -24.36 41.93 -14.44
CA LEU A 60 -23.55 41.32 -13.39
C LEU A 60 -22.05 41.60 -13.63
N ARG A 61 -21.59 41.53 -14.88
CA ARG A 61 -20.21 41.85 -15.24
C ARG A 61 -19.82 43.26 -14.82
N GLU A 62 -20.64 44.25 -15.17
CA GLU A 62 -20.40 45.64 -14.81
C GLU A 62 -20.33 45.81 -13.28
N LEU A 63 -21.26 45.20 -12.54
CA LEU A 63 -21.29 45.28 -11.07
C LEU A 63 -20.07 44.62 -10.41
N VAL A 64 -19.56 43.53 -10.98
CA VAL A 64 -18.35 42.85 -10.51
C VAL A 64 -17.11 43.69 -10.83
N ASP A 65 -16.99 44.22 -12.05
CA ASP A 65 -15.87 45.07 -12.48
C ASP A 65 -15.78 46.37 -11.66
N GLN A 66 -16.92 46.90 -11.20
CA GLN A 66 -17.01 48.05 -10.31
C GLN A 66 -16.79 47.71 -8.82
N GLY A 67 -16.60 46.43 -8.47
CA GLY A 67 -16.40 45.96 -7.10
C GLY A 67 -17.65 46.00 -6.22
N GLN A 68 -18.84 46.20 -6.80
CA GLN A 68 -20.11 46.20 -6.06
C GLN A 68 -20.60 44.79 -5.76
N VAL A 69 -20.33 43.85 -6.67
CA VAL A 69 -20.56 42.41 -6.48
C VAL A 69 -19.21 41.71 -6.32
N PRO A 70 -18.89 41.18 -5.14
CA PRO A 70 -17.58 40.60 -4.85
C PRO A 70 -17.46 39.13 -5.32
N LEU A 71 -17.66 38.91 -6.62
CA LEU A 71 -17.40 37.64 -7.30
C LEU A 71 -15.98 37.65 -7.87
N THR A 72 -15.21 36.59 -7.64
CA THR A 72 -13.90 36.43 -8.28
C THR A 72 -14.08 36.15 -9.78
N PRO A 73 -13.40 36.89 -10.69
CA PRO A 73 -13.51 36.68 -12.13
C PRO A 73 -12.62 35.49 -12.59
N ALA A 74 -12.85 34.31 -12.03
CA ALA A 74 -12.13 33.08 -12.33
C ALA A 74 -13.10 31.95 -12.71
N PRO A 75 -12.73 31.02 -13.62
CA PRO A 75 -13.58 29.88 -14.01
C PRO A 75 -14.15 29.13 -12.81
N GLU A 76 -15.43 28.79 -12.90
CA GLU A 76 -16.21 28.08 -11.87
C GLU A 76 -16.28 28.75 -10.49
N ALA A 77 -15.77 29.97 -10.33
CA ALA A 77 -15.89 30.72 -9.08
C ALA A 77 -17.36 31.06 -8.80
N LEU A 78 -17.72 31.06 -7.52
CA LEU A 78 -19.09 31.25 -7.07
C LEU A 78 -19.20 32.15 -5.85
N MET A 79 -20.40 32.71 -5.67
CA MET A 79 -20.77 33.44 -4.47
C MET A 79 -22.24 33.25 -4.09
N ILE A 80 -22.50 33.21 -2.79
CA ILE A 80 -23.82 33.33 -2.19
C ILE A 80 -23.70 34.39 -1.09
N GLN A 81 -24.34 35.55 -1.23
CA GLN A 81 -24.24 36.62 -0.25
C GLN A 81 -25.40 37.61 -0.34
N GLU A 82 -25.92 38.05 0.81
CA GLU A 82 -26.86 39.17 0.85
C GLU A 82 -26.12 40.50 0.60
N LEU A 83 -26.61 41.27 -0.38
CA LEU A 83 -26.03 42.54 -0.77
C LEU A 83 -27.14 43.59 -0.96
N SER A 84 -26.84 44.82 -0.59
CA SER A 84 -27.67 45.98 -0.86
C SER A 84 -27.02 46.84 -1.94
N ILE A 85 -27.60 46.86 -3.14
CA ILE A 85 -27.11 47.64 -4.29
C ILE A 85 -28.23 48.59 -4.73
N GLY A 86 -27.98 49.89 -4.60
CA GLY A 86 -29.01 50.92 -4.76
C GLY A 86 -30.14 50.74 -3.73
N ASP A 87 -31.40 50.74 -4.19
CA ASP A 87 -32.60 50.57 -3.36
C ASP A 87 -33.05 49.09 -3.23
N GLN A 88 -32.22 48.12 -3.63
CA GLN A 88 -32.54 46.70 -3.59
C GLN A 88 -31.60 45.97 -2.63
N SER A 89 -32.17 45.27 -1.65
CA SER A 89 -31.47 44.28 -0.83
C SER A 89 -31.98 42.90 -1.21
N ALA A 90 -31.09 42.02 -1.67
CA ALA A 90 -31.43 40.69 -2.12
C ALA A 90 -30.30 39.72 -1.78
N LEU A 91 -30.61 38.42 -1.75
CA LEU A 91 -29.60 37.37 -1.75
C LEU A 91 -29.06 37.21 -3.17
N TRP A 92 -27.75 37.34 -3.34
CA TRP A 92 -27.08 37.15 -4.63
C TRP A 92 -26.43 35.78 -4.64
N ALA A 93 -26.83 34.95 -5.62
CA ALA A 93 -26.31 33.61 -5.82
C ALA A 93 -25.79 33.53 -7.27
N CYS A 94 -24.58 34.04 -7.44
CA CYS A 94 -23.96 34.30 -8.74
C CYS A 94 -22.70 33.47 -8.93
N ALA A 95 -22.30 33.28 -10.19
CA ALA A 95 -21.09 32.56 -10.53
C ALA A 95 -20.37 33.20 -11.72
N TYR A 96 -19.14 32.77 -11.98
CA TYR A 96 -18.39 33.23 -13.14
C TYR A 96 -19.03 32.71 -14.45
N ASP A 97 -19.22 31.40 -14.54
CA ASP A 97 -19.70 30.67 -15.71
C ASP A 97 -20.90 29.76 -15.39
N THR A 98 -21.36 28.96 -16.35
CA THR A 98 -22.46 28.00 -16.14
C THR A 98 -22.13 26.96 -15.07
N ASN A 99 -20.91 26.43 -15.04
CA ASN A 99 -20.54 25.37 -14.09
C ASN A 99 -20.57 25.87 -12.65
N GLY A 100 -20.02 27.06 -12.40
CA GLY A 100 -20.14 27.70 -11.09
C GLY A 100 -21.62 27.93 -10.71
N LEU A 101 -22.48 28.28 -11.67
CA LEU A 101 -23.91 28.46 -11.40
C LEU A 101 -24.61 27.14 -11.06
N LEU A 102 -24.23 26.02 -11.69
CA LEU A 102 -24.71 24.68 -11.29
C LEU A 102 -24.37 24.41 -9.82
N TYR A 103 -23.13 24.69 -9.43
CA TYR A 103 -22.66 24.47 -8.05
C TYR A 103 -23.43 25.33 -7.05
N VAL A 104 -23.72 26.58 -7.39
CA VAL A 104 -24.53 27.49 -6.56
C VAL A 104 -25.95 26.95 -6.38
N LEU A 105 -26.63 26.61 -7.47
CA LEU A 105 -28.03 26.20 -7.44
C LEU A 105 -28.21 24.89 -6.67
N TYR A 106 -27.33 23.90 -6.89
CA TYR A 106 -27.35 22.68 -6.09
C TYR A 106 -26.97 22.93 -4.63
N GLU A 107 -25.98 23.78 -4.33
CA GLU A 107 -25.62 24.13 -2.96
C GLU A 107 -26.81 24.76 -2.20
N MET A 108 -27.53 25.67 -2.84
CA MET A 108 -28.74 26.27 -2.26
C MET A 108 -29.84 25.22 -2.03
N ALA A 109 -30.07 24.34 -3.00
CA ALA A 109 -31.05 23.26 -2.86
C ALA A 109 -30.70 22.36 -1.66
N GLU A 110 -29.44 21.97 -1.52
CA GLU A 110 -28.98 21.11 -0.42
C GLU A 110 -29.07 21.79 0.96
N ARG A 111 -28.81 23.10 1.05
CA ARG A 111 -29.02 23.86 2.30
C ARG A 111 -30.47 23.85 2.75
N ILE A 112 -31.41 24.01 1.81
CA ILE A 112 -32.85 23.98 2.13
C ILE A 112 -33.27 22.58 2.55
N LYS A 113 -32.81 21.53 1.84
CA LYS A 113 -33.17 20.14 2.14
C LYS A 113 -32.62 19.67 3.49
N ALA A 114 -31.41 20.07 3.86
CA ALA A 114 -30.76 19.60 5.08
C ALA A 114 -31.09 20.41 6.33
N GLN A 115 -31.38 21.71 6.18
CA GLN A 115 -31.60 22.62 7.30
C GLN A 115 -32.95 23.33 7.12
N SER A 116 -32.95 24.56 6.62
CA SER A 116 -34.14 25.39 6.34
C SER A 116 -33.74 26.60 5.49
N VAL A 117 -34.71 27.40 5.04
CA VAL A 117 -34.47 28.59 4.19
C VAL A 117 -33.45 29.60 4.77
N PRO A 118 -33.41 29.89 6.08
CA PRO A 118 -32.37 30.75 6.66
C PRO A 118 -30.92 30.33 6.35
N ALA A 119 -30.65 29.05 6.11
CA ALA A 119 -29.33 28.56 5.75
C ALA A 119 -28.78 29.15 4.44
N LEU A 120 -29.67 29.64 3.56
CA LEU A 120 -29.29 30.30 2.31
C LEU A 120 -28.50 31.59 2.54
N TYR A 121 -28.72 32.27 3.67
CA TYR A 121 -28.06 33.54 3.99
C TYR A 121 -26.64 33.37 4.53
N LYS A 122 -26.18 32.13 4.77
CA LYS A 122 -24.78 31.88 5.15
C LYS A 122 -23.87 32.25 3.97
N PRO A 123 -23.04 33.30 4.10
CA PRO A 123 -22.28 33.80 2.97
C PRO A 123 -21.20 32.80 2.54
N VAL A 124 -21.01 32.66 1.24
CA VAL A 124 -19.98 31.82 0.63
C VAL A 124 -19.36 32.56 -0.54
N ARG A 125 -18.04 32.45 -0.65
CA ARG A 125 -17.25 32.85 -1.83
C ARG A 125 -16.15 31.82 -1.99
N GLU A 126 -16.17 31.10 -3.10
CA GLU A 126 -15.28 29.97 -3.32
C GLU A 126 -14.85 29.93 -4.79
N GLU A 127 -13.69 29.34 -5.03
CA GLU A 127 -13.12 29.10 -6.35
C GLU A 127 -12.40 27.75 -6.35
N PRO A 128 -12.24 27.09 -7.51
CA PRO A 128 -11.64 25.75 -7.56
C PRO A 128 -10.13 25.77 -7.29
N ALA A 129 -9.65 24.93 -6.36
CA ALA A 129 -8.23 24.67 -6.14
C ALA A 129 -7.59 23.84 -7.27
N PHE A 130 -8.34 22.91 -7.85
CA PHE A 130 -7.92 22.10 -9.01
C PHE A 130 -8.81 22.41 -10.21
N GLN A 131 -8.21 22.68 -11.38
CA GLN A 131 -8.92 23.11 -12.59
C GLN A 131 -9.77 22.00 -13.18
N LEU A 132 -9.24 20.77 -13.21
CA LEU A 132 -9.96 19.59 -13.66
C LEU A 132 -10.14 18.64 -12.49
N ARG A 133 -11.41 18.32 -12.20
CA ARG A 133 -11.84 17.43 -11.13
C ARG A 133 -12.62 16.30 -11.79
N GLY A 134 -11.92 15.19 -12.03
CA GLY A 134 -12.39 14.11 -12.88
C GLY A 134 -12.82 12.86 -12.11
N VAL A 135 -13.74 12.10 -12.70
CA VAL A 135 -14.04 10.72 -12.28
C VAL A 135 -13.84 9.77 -13.45
N LEU A 136 -13.05 8.72 -13.25
CA LEU A 136 -12.88 7.61 -14.19
C LEU A 136 -13.87 6.49 -13.89
N HIS A 137 -14.53 5.94 -14.90
CA HIS A 137 -15.42 4.78 -14.77
C HIS A 137 -15.21 3.81 -15.93
N PHE A 138 -15.04 2.52 -15.64
CA PHE A 138 -14.86 1.52 -16.71
C PHE A 138 -16.18 1.09 -17.34
N LEU A 139 -16.10 0.77 -18.63
CA LEU A 139 -17.07 -0.02 -19.37
C LEU A 139 -16.64 -1.49 -19.35
N HIS A 140 -17.54 -2.40 -18.96
CA HIS A 140 -17.25 -3.82 -18.98
C HIS A 140 -16.96 -4.32 -20.41
N PRO A 141 -15.94 -5.17 -20.63
CA PRO A 141 -15.52 -5.54 -21.98
C PRO A 141 -16.59 -6.32 -22.78
N GLU A 142 -17.45 -7.07 -22.10
CA GLU A 142 -18.53 -7.86 -22.76
C GLU A 142 -19.67 -6.98 -23.31
N GLU A 143 -19.84 -5.76 -22.82
CA GLU A 143 -20.86 -4.82 -23.30
C GLU A 143 -20.62 -4.48 -24.77
N LEU A 144 -19.36 -4.26 -25.15
CA LEU A 144 -18.97 -3.96 -26.54
C LEU A 144 -19.21 -5.12 -27.51
N LYS A 145 -19.08 -6.37 -27.05
CA LYS A 145 -19.34 -7.56 -27.89
C LYS A 145 -20.82 -7.72 -28.21
N ASN A 146 -21.69 -7.33 -27.26
CA ASN A 146 -23.12 -7.60 -27.34
C ASN A 146 -23.95 -6.42 -27.88
N GLY A 147 -23.35 -5.24 -28.04
CA GLY A 147 -24.10 -4.03 -28.37
C GLY A 147 -24.66 -3.40 -27.09
N TRP A 148 -23.86 -2.55 -26.44
CA TRP A 148 -24.26 -1.92 -25.18
C TRP A 148 -25.36 -0.88 -25.37
N THR A 149 -26.08 -0.58 -24.30
CA THR A 149 -27.16 0.42 -24.28
C THR A 149 -27.03 1.35 -23.08
N ILE A 150 -27.47 2.60 -23.25
CA ILE A 150 -27.40 3.59 -22.18
C ILE A 150 -28.57 3.45 -21.20
N ARG A 151 -28.24 3.17 -19.93
CA ARG A 151 -29.19 3.19 -18.81
C ARG A 151 -29.31 4.61 -18.26
N ARG A 152 -30.26 5.39 -18.79
CA ARG A 152 -30.46 6.78 -18.34
C ARG A 152 -30.79 6.88 -16.85
N ASP A 153 -31.51 5.91 -16.32
CA ASP A 153 -31.83 5.75 -14.90
C ASP A 153 -30.63 5.47 -13.99
N TYR A 154 -29.47 5.14 -14.58
CA TYR A 154 -28.17 5.08 -13.89
C TYR A 154 -27.35 6.35 -14.14
N TRP A 155 -27.10 6.68 -15.42
CA TRP A 155 -26.14 7.71 -15.79
C TRP A 155 -26.60 9.13 -15.44
N GLN A 156 -27.91 9.42 -15.48
CA GLN A 156 -28.41 10.74 -15.10
C GLN A 156 -28.19 11.02 -13.61
N PRO A 157 -28.64 10.18 -12.66
CA PRO A 157 -28.34 10.38 -11.24
C PRO A 157 -26.85 10.38 -10.93
N PHE A 158 -26.05 9.54 -11.61
CA PHE A 158 -24.61 9.50 -11.42
C PHE A 158 -23.95 10.84 -11.80
N PHE A 159 -24.24 11.37 -12.99
CA PHE A 159 -23.70 12.68 -13.40
C PHE A 159 -24.21 13.84 -12.55
N GLU A 160 -25.46 13.77 -12.08
CA GLU A 160 -25.99 14.76 -11.14
C GLU A 160 -25.22 14.75 -9.81
N MET A 161 -24.96 13.55 -9.25
CA MET A 161 -24.12 13.40 -8.04
C MET A 161 -22.71 13.98 -8.25
N LEU A 162 -22.11 13.76 -9.42
CA LEU A 162 -20.80 14.34 -9.73
C LEU A 162 -20.83 15.87 -9.69
N ILE A 163 -21.84 16.49 -10.32
CA ILE A 163 -21.99 17.95 -10.36
C ILE A 163 -22.33 18.52 -8.97
N GLN A 164 -23.19 17.86 -8.20
CA GLN A 164 -23.51 18.25 -6.81
C GLN A 164 -22.25 18.29 -5.92
N ASN A 165 -21.31 17.38 -6.17
CA ASN A 165 -20.01 17.32 -5.51
C ASN A 165 -18.92 18.12 -6.23
N ARG A 166 -19.28 18.93 -7.24
CA ARG A 166 -18.39 19.86 -7.97
C ARG A 166 -17.31 19.21 -8.83
N PHE A 167 -17.50 17.97 -9.26
CA PHE A 167 -16.72 17.43 -10.39
C PHE A 167 -17.10 18.15 -11.68
N ASN A 168 -16.17 18.23 -12.63
CA ASN A 168 -16.38 18.86 -13.93
C ASN A 168 -15.94 17.99 -15.11
N CYS A 169 -15.36 16.81 -14.86
CA CYS A 169 -14.88 15.90 -15.89
C CYS A 169 -15.31 14.46 -15.60
N PHE A 170 -15.71 13.75 -16.65
CA PHE A 170 -16.02 12.33 -16.62
C PHE A 170 -15.22 11.61 -17.71
N THR A 171 -14.48 10.57 -17.32
CA THR A 171 -13.75 9.70 -18.25
C THR A 171 -14.42 8.33 -18.28
N LEU A 172 -14.93 7.92 -19.46
CA LEU A 172 -15.32 6.53 -19.68
C LEU A 172 -14.09 5.74 -20.14
N VAL A 173 -13.67 4.76 -19.35
CA VAL A 173 -12.53 3.89 -19.69
C VAL A 173 -13.01 2.63 -20.38
N VAL A 174 -12.42 2.32 -21.52
CA VAL A 174 -12.64 1.07 -22.26
C VAL A 174 -11.37 0.23 -22.23
N ASN A 175 -11.55 -1.06 -21.91
CA ASN A 175 -10.47 -2.03 -21.85
C ASN A 175 -10.92 -3.35 -22.51
N PRO A 176 -10.77 -3.53 -23.82
CA PRO A 176 -11.35 -4.66 -24.55
C PRO A 176 -10.70 -6.00 -24.15
N ALA A 177 -11.51 -7.05 -24.01
CA ALA A 177 -11.06 -8.39 -23.60
C ALA A 177 -10.06 -9.05 -24.57
N SER A 178 -10.03 -8.60 -25.82
CA SER A 178 -9.07 -9.08 -26.83
C SER A 178 -7.65 -8.55 -26.62
N GLY A 179 -7.46 -7.57 -25.73
CA GLY A 179 -6.20 -6.85 -25.55
C GLY A 179 -5.81 -5.95 -26.72
N GLY A 180 -6.52 -5.98 -27.86
CA GLY A 180 -6.27 -5.11 -29.03
C GLY A 180 -7.14 -3.84 -29.05
N PRO A 181 -7.05 -3.00 -30.10
CA PRO A 181 -7.79 -1.74 -30.17
C PRO A 181 -9.32 -1.89 -30.06
N ILE A 182 -10.00 -0.89 -29.49
CA ILE A 182 -11.47 -0.83 -29.41
C ILE A 182 -12.14 -0.60 -30.78
N PHE A 183 -11.47 0.06 -31.71
CA PHE A 183 -12.10 0.58 -32.93
C PHE A 183 -12.90 -0.44 -33.76
N PRO A 184 -12.46 -1.71 -33.91
CA PRO A 184 -13.25 -2.73 -34.60
C PRO A 184 -14.62 -3.02 -33.95
N TYR A 185 -14.82 -2.68 -32.67
CA TYR A 185 -16.12 -2.76 -31.99
C TYR A 185 -17.04 -1.57 -32.29
N LEU A 186 -16.53 -0.49 -32.88
CA LEU A 186 -17.28 0.76 -33.12
C LEU A 186 -17.56 0.97 -34.61
N PHE A 187 -16.61 0.66 -35.48
CA PHE A 187 -16.73 0.87 -36.93
C PHE A 187 -15.63 0.14 -37.70
N SER A 188 -15.84 0.01 -39.01
CA SER A 188 -14.80 -0.40 -39.97
C SER A 188 -14.07 0.83 -40.53
N VAL A 189 -12.79 0.66 -40.85
CA VAL A 189 -11.95 1.69 -41.48
C VAL A 189 -11.82 1.36 -42.97
N PRO A 190 -12.34 2.20 -43.90
CA PRO A 190 -12.40 1.87 -45.33
C PRO A 190 -11.05 1.55 -45.97
N GLU A 191 -9.97 2.18 -45.51
CA GLU A 191 -8.60 1.96 -45.99
C GLU A 191 -7.98 0.65 -45.48
N HIS A 192 -8.61 0.00 -44.51
CA HIS A 192 -8.18 -1.27 -43.90
C HIS A 192 -9.33 -2.29 -43.82
N PRO A 193 -9.92 -2.69 -44.96
CA PRO A 193 -11.06 -3.59 -45.00
C PRO A 193 -10.74 -5.01 -44.50
N GLU A 194 -9.44 -5.36 -44.41
CA GLU A 194 -8.96 -6.63 -43.87
C GLU A 194 -9.19 -6.77 -42.35
N VAL A 195 -9.34 -5.65 -41.61
CA VAL A 195 -9.46 -5.65 -40.16
C VAL A 195 -10.89 -5.99 -39.75
N ASN A 196 -11.10 -7.20 -39.23
CA ASN A 196 -12.41 -7.68 -38.80
C ASN A 196 -12.30 -8.59 -37.56
N LEU A 197 -13.07 -8.26 -36.51
CA LEU A 197 -13.23 -9.12 -35.33
C LEU A 197 -14.18 -10.29 -35.62
N PHE A 198 -13.68 -11.32 -36.31
CA PHE A 198 -14.37 -12.61 -36.50
C PHE A 198 -15.86 -12.51 -36.88
N GLY A 199 -16.25 -11.52 -37.69
CA GLY A 199 -17.64 -11.37 -38.13
C GLY A 199 -18.56 -10.62 -37.14
N LEU A 200 -18.03 -9.70 -36.34
CA LEU A 200 -18.86 -8.78 -35.54
C LEU A 200 -19.86 -8.07 -36.48
N PRO A 201 -21.19 -8.17 -36.24
CA PRO A 201 -22.17 -7.58 -37.15
C PRO A 201 -22.06 -6.04 -37.18
N GLU A 202 -22.20 -5.43 -38.36
CA GLU A 202 -22.22 -3.97 -38.53
C GLU A 202 -23.28 -3.27 -37.66
N LYS A 203 -24.40 -3.97 -37.39
CA LYS A 203 -25.43 -3.51 -36.45
C LYS A 203 -24.87 -3.29 -35.03
N ILE A 204 -23.99 -4.17 -34.56
CA ILE A 204 -23.38 -4.05 -33.23
C ILE A 204 -22.40 -2.87 -33.19
N GLN A 205 -21.57 -2.73 -34.23
CA GLN A 205 -20.68 -1.57 -34.38
C GLN A 205 -21.45 -0.25 -34.34
N THR A 206 -22.50 -0.14 -35.16
CA THR A 206 -23.37 1.04 -35.23
C THR A 206 -24.04 1.31 -33.88
N THR A 207 -24.53 0.28 -33.19
CA THR A 207 -25.13 0.39 -31.85
C THR A 207 -24.13 0.90 -30.82
N ASN A 208 -22.91 0.35 -30.83
CA ASN A 208 -21.86 0.75 -29.88
C ASN A 208 -21.44 2.19 -30.08
N LEU A 209 -21.21 2.61 -31.33
CA LEU A 209 -20.83 3.98 -31.66
C LEU A 209 -21.95 4.96 -31.32
N GLN A 210 -23.20 4.61 -31.64
CA GLN A 210 -24.36 5.45 -31.33
C GLN A 210 -24.53 5.62 -29.81
N THR A 211 -24.40 4.54 -29.04
CA THR A 211 -24.49 4.58 -27.57
C THR A 211 -23.36 5.40 -26.94
N LEU A 212 -22.14 5.33 -27.50
CA LEU A 212 -21.03 6.18 -27.06
C LEU A 212 -21.34 7.67 -27.26
N LYS A 213 -21.88 8.04 -28.43
CA LYS A 213 -22.31 9.42 -28.71
C LYS A 213 -23.40 9.89 -27.76
N GLU A 214 -24.39 9.03 -27.49
CA GLU A 214 -25.48 9.33 -26.57
C GLU A 214 -24.99 9.56 -25.14
N LEU A 215 -24.02 8.77 -24.67
CA LEU A 215 -23.42 8.96 -23.35
C LEU A 215 -22.58 10.24 -23.28
N ALA A 216 -21.79 10.53 -24.31
CA ALA A 216 -20.98 11.75 -24.38
C ALA A 216 -21.88 13.01 -24.40
N ALA A 217 -22.97 12.97 -25.16
CA ALA A 217 -23.99 14.02 -25.16
C ALA A 217 -24.66 14.15 -23.78
N LEU A 218 -24.96 13.04 -23.11
CA LEU A 218 -25.55 13.05 -21.76
C LEU A 218 -24.63 13.69 -20.72
N ALA A 219 -23.32 13.40 -20.78
CA ALA A 219 -22.32 14.02 -19.91
C ALA A 219 -22.26 15.54 -20.14
N LYS A 220 -22.22 15.97 -21.41
CA LYS A 220 -22.24 17.39 -21.79
C LYS A 220 -23.52 18.08 -21.32
N GLU A 221 -24.69 17.45 -21.49
CA GLU A 221 -25.97 17.95 -20.99
C GLU A 221 -26.01 18.12 -19.46
N ALA A 222 -25.21 17.35 -18.72
CA ALA A 222 -25.08 17.49 -17.27
C ALA A 222 -24.12 18.62 -16.86
N GLY A 223 -23.29 19.13 -17.79
CA GLY A 223 -22.24 20.11 -17.51
C GLY A 223 -20.85 19.50 -17.29
N LEU A 224 -20.63 18.25 -17.73
CA LEU A 224 -19.36 17.55 -17.61
C LEU A 224 -18.56 17.57 -18.91
N ILE A 225 -17.25 17.71 -18.79
CA ILE A 225 -16.27 17.48 -19.86
C ILE A 225 -16.13 15.98 -20.07
N PHE A 226 -16.33 15.48 -21.30
CA PHE A 226 -16.30 14.04 -21.59
C PHE A 226 -14.94 13.60 -22.15
N HIS A 227 -14.28 12.68 -21.46
CA HIS A 227 -13.04 12.05 -21.90
C HIS A 227 -13.29 10.56 -22.19
N LEU A 228 -12.56 10.01 -23.17
CA LEU A 228 -12.55 8.58 -23.44
C LEU A 228 -11.18 8.00 -23.11
N GLY A 229 -11.15 7.03 -22.20
CA GLY A 229 -9.94 6.32 -21.82
C GLY A 229 -9.74 5.03 -22.60
N LEU A 230 -8.66 4.93 -23.34
CA LEU A 230 -8.24 3.78 -24.14
C LEU A 230 -7.13 3.04 -23.39
N TRP A 231 -7.53 2.08 -22.55
CA TRP A 231 -6.61 1.28 -21.76
C TRP A 231 -6.20 0.00 -22.50
N ASN A 232 -5.02 -0.53 -22.17
CA ASN A 232 -4.34 -1.58 -22.93
C ASN A 232 -4.14 -1.20 -24.41
N PHE A 233 -3.78 0.06 -24.66
CA PHE A 233 -3.49 0.55 -26.00
C PHE A 233 -2.10 0.13 -26.49
N TYR A 234 -1.95 -0.05 -27.80
CA TYR A 234 -0.66 -0.40 -28.41
C TYR A 234 0.36 0.73 -28.27
N SER A 235 1.59 0.42 -27.86
CA SER A 235 2.66 1.41 -27.61
C SER A 235 3.77 1.48 -28.65
N GLY A 236 3.66 0.75 -29.77
CA GLY A 236 4.69 0.73 -30.81
C GLY A 236 5.74 -0.39 -30.68
N HIS A 237 5.61 -1.29 -29.71
CA HIS A 237 6.56 -2.39 -29.47
C HIS A 237 6.27 -3.64 -30.31
N THR A 238 7.33 -4.38 -30.66
CA THR A 238 7.24 -5.67 -31.39
C THR A 238 7.64 -6.82 -30.45
N PRO A 239 6.99 -7.99 -30.50
CA PRO A 239 5.79 -8.34 -31.30
C PRO A 239 4.50 -7.76 -30.71
N LEU A 240 3.44 -7.75 -31.51
CA LEU A 240 2.09 -7.43 -31.03
C LEU A 240 1.68 -8.34 -29.88
N SER A 241 1.14 -7.76 -28.81
CA SER A 241 0.68 -8.49 -27.62
C SER A 241 -0.72 -9.11 -27.79
N PHE A 242 -1.37 -8.86 -28.92
CA PHE A 242 -2.72 -9.31 -29.24
C PHE A 242 -2.81 -9.84 -30.67
N GLN A 243 -3.86 -10.60 -30.93
CA GLN A 243 -4.14 -11.17 -32.25
C GLN A 243 -5.53 -10.73 -32.72
N ILE A 244 -5.58 -9.74 -33.62
CA ILE A 244 -6.80 -9.33 -34.32
C ILE A 244 -6.63 -9.66 -35.81
N PRO A 245 -7.57 -10.40 -36.44
CA PRO A 245 -7.50 -10.69 -37.87
C PRO A 245 -7.40 -9.41 -38.69
N GLY A 246 -6.43 -9.39 -39.61
CA GLY A 246 -6.15 -8.24 -40.46
C GLY A 246 -5.24 -7.17 -39.85
N ILE A 247 -4.93 -7.22 -38.55
CA ILE A 247 -3.92 -6.32 -37.94
C ILE A 247 -2.59 -7.06 -37.83
N ASN A 248 -1.51 -6.42 -38.30
CA ASN A 248 -0.14 -6.91 -38.21
C ASN A 248 0.83 -5.74 -37.92
N GLN A 249 2.12 -6.06 -37.77
CA GLN A 249 3.15 -5.07 -37.42
C GLN A 249 3.29 -3.96 -38.48
N GLU A 250 2.96 -4.23 -39.74
CA GLU A 250 3.14 -3.29 -40.85
C GLU A 250 1.97 -2.29 -40.97
N ASN A 251 0.73 -2.72 -40.69
CA ASN A 251 -0.45 -1.88 -40.89
C ASN A 251 -1.01 -1.23 -39.60
N ILE A 252 -0.61 -1.69 -38.41
CA ILE A 252 -1.20 -1.23 -37.14
C ILE A 252 -1.12 0.29 -36.94
N THR A 253 0.02 0.91 -37.22
CA THR A 253 0.24 2.36 -37.04
C THR A 253 -0.72 3.18 -37.90
N ALA A 254 -0.85 2.81 -39.18
CA ALA A 254 -1.76 3.47 -40.11
C ALA A 254 -3.23 3.26 -39.71
N TYR A 255 -3.58 2.02 -39.33
CA TYR A 255 -4.93 1.67 -38.89
C TYR A 255 -5.37 2.47 -37.65
N LEU A 256 -4.52 2.53 -36.61
CA LEU A 256 -4.84 3.24 -35.37
C LEU A 256 -4.96 4.75 -35.60
N TYR A 257 -4.08 5.34 -36.42
CA TYR A 257 -4.13 6.76 -36.78
C TYR A 257 -5.47 7.12 -37.45
N ARG A 258 -5.89 6.34 -38.46
CA ARG A 258 -7.16 6.53 -39.15
C ARG A 258 -8.36 6.33 -38.22
N SER A 259 -8.27 5.33 -37.35
CA SER A 259 -9.34 5.01 -36.41
C SER A 259 -9.56 6.13 -35.38
N ILE A 260 -8.49 6.70 -34.82
CA ILE A 260 -8.59 7.84 -33.89
C ILE A 260 -9.27 9.03 -34.59
N LYS A 261 -8.85 9.37 -35.82
CA LYS A 261 -9.47 10.46 -36.58
C LYS A 261 -10.96 10.21 -36.85
N GLN A 262 -11.31 9.00 -37.28
CA GLN A 262 -12.70 8.63 -37.54
C GLN A 262 -13.56 8.69 -36.27
N LEU A 263 -13.02 8.28 -35.12
CA LEU A 263 -13.69 8.39 -33.83
C LEU A 263 -13.96 9.85 -33.45
N LEU A 264 -12.94 10.71 -33.50
CA LEU A 264 -13.06 12.12 -33.14
C LEU A 264 -14.02 12.89 -34.06
N PHE A 265 -14.05 12.55 -35.35
CA PHE A 265 -15.03 13.09 -36.28
C PHE A 265 -16.45 12.57 -36.00
N ALA A 266 -16.58 11.29 -35.64
CA ALA A 266 -17.88 10.69 -35.37
C ALA A 266 -18.50 11.18 -34.05
N CYS A 267 -17.70 11.48 -33.03
CA CYS A 267 -18.15 11.90 -31.70
C CYS A 267 -17.44 13.21 -31.28
N PRO A 268 -17.89 14.37 -31.77
CA PRO A 268 -17.27 15.67 -31.46
C PRO A 268 -17.44 16.10 -29.99
N GLU A 269 -18.29 15.42 -29.22
CA GLU A 269 -18.44 15.62 -27.78
C GLU A 269 -17.22 15.12 -26.98
N ILE A 270 -16.32 14.33 -27.58
CA ILE A 270 -15.06 13.93 -26.93
C ILE A 270 -14.15 15.15 -26.80
N ASN A 271 -13.87 15.55 -25.56
CA ASN A 271 -12.96 16.65 -25.23
C ASN A 271 -11.53 16.18 -24.95
N GLY A 272 -11.35 14.91 -24.57
CA GLY A 272 -10.04 14.36 -24.24
C GLY A 272 -9.92 12.86 -24.48
N LEU A 273 -8.69 12.42 -24.76
CA LEU A 273 -8.32 11.02 -24.90
C LEU A 273 -7.28 10.65 -23.86
N GLU A 274 -7.58 9.64 -23.05
CA GLU A 274 -6.64 9.08 -22.10
C GLU A 274 -6.08 7.75 -22.62
N PHE A 275 -4.78 7.52 -22.48
CA PHE A 275 -4.14 6.28 -22.92
C PHE A 275 -3.39 5.62 -21.78
N LYS A 276 -3.66 4.33 -21.56
CA LYS A 276 -2.82 3.44 -20.75
C LYS A 276 -2.35 2.30 -21.65
N PHE A 277 -1.04 2.14 -21.76
CA PHE A 277 -0.43 1.28 -22.78
C PHE A 277 -0.13 -0.13 -22.27
N GLN A 278 -0.09 -1.10 -23.20
CA GLN A 278 0.22 -2.51 -22.91
C GLN A 278 1.65 -2.73 -22.43
N ALA A 279 2.57 -1.90 -22.89
CA ALA A 279 3.98 -1.95 -22.55
C ALA A 279 4.52 -0.53 -22.42
N ALA A 280 5.32 -0.29 -21.38
CA ALA A 280 6.07 0.94 -21.16
C ALA A 280 7.54 0.77 -21.64
N PRO A 281 8.19 1.84 -22.13
CA PRO A 281 7.60 3.16 -22.41
C PRO A 281 6.85 3.20 -23.76
N LEU A 282 6.00 4.22 -23.96
CA LEU A 282 5.42 4.57 -25.26
C LEU A 282 6.53 4.97 -26.24
N GLN A 283 6.55 4.37 -27.43
CA GLN A 283 7.54 4.73 -28.47
C GLN A 283 7.26 6.13 -29.04
N PRO A 284 8.21 7.08 -28.98
CA PRO A 284 8.01 8.45 -29.46
C PRO A 284 7.58 8.54 -30.93
N ASP A 285 8.21 7.76 -31.82
CA ASP A 285 7.87 7.73 -33.25
C ASP A 285 6.43 7.26 -33.50
N PHE A 286 5.97 6.26 -32.73
CA PHE A 286 4.58 5.81 -32.81
C PHE A 286 3.62 6.88 -32.28
N ALA A 287 3.93 7.49 -31.14
CA ALA A 287 3.12 8.56 -30.57
C ALA A 287 2.96 9.74 -31.54
N LEU A 288 4.05 10.17 -32.19
CA LEU A 288 4.05 11.23 -33.20
C LEU A 288 3.13 10.88 -34.37
N ASN A 289 3.43 9.77 -35.03
CA ASN A 289 2.81 9.40 -36.31
C ASN A 289 1.37 8.90 -36.17
N THR A 290 0.92 8.57 -34.96
CA THR A 290 -0.41 8.02 -34.70
C THR A 290 -1.26 8.93 -33.84
N ILE A 291 -0.87 9.17 -32.59
CA ILE A 291 -1.74 9.83 -31.60
C ILE A 291 -1.71 11.35 -31.79
N ILE A 292 -0.51 11.93 -31.79
CA ILE A 292 -0.29 13.38 -31.90
C ILE A 292 -0.78 13.86 -33.26
N GLN A 293 -0.38 13.20 -34.36
CA GLN A 293 -0.82 13.60 -35.70
C GLN A 293 -2.34 13.51 -35.86
N ALA A 294 -3.01 12.51 -35.27
CA ALA A 294 -4.47 12.42 -35.34
C ALA A 294 -5.16 13.59 -34.62
N VAL A 295 -4.64 14.03 -33.47
CA VAL A 295 -5.15 15.21 -32.74
C VAL A 295 -4.91 16.49 -33.51
N LEU A 296 -3.72 16.68 -34.09
CA LEU A 296 -3.39 17.86 -34.89
C LEU A 296 -4.30 17.96 -36.12
N ASP A 297 -4.48 16.85 -36.84
CA ASP A 297 -5.32 16.81 -38.04
C ASP A 297 -6.82 16.98 -37.78
N THR A 298 -7.25 16.85 -36.51
CA THR A 298 -8.65 17.05 -36.08
C THR A 298 -8.87 18.40 -35.40
N GLY A 299 -7.90 19.31 -35.47
CA GLY A 299 -8.04 20.70 -35.05
C GLY A 299 -7.38 21.04 -33.70
N ASN A 300 -6.61 20.11 -33.11
CA ASN A 300 -5.87 20.31 -31.87
C ASN A 300 -6.72 20.83 -30.68
N THR A 301 -7.95 20.33 -30.58
CA THR A 301 -8.90 20.67 -29.51
C THR A 301 -8.98 19.63 -28.40
N ILE A 302 -8.32 18.47 -28.59
CA ILE A 302 -8.40 17.31 -27.71
C ILE A 302 -7.29 17.35 -26.67
N ASP A 303 -7.67 17.19 -25.40
CA ASP A 303 -6.72 17.02 -24.30
C ASP A 303 -6.23 15.56 -24.24
N LEU A 304 -4.93 15.33 -24.45
CA LEU A 304 -4.32 14.03 -24.25
C LEU A 304 -4.04 13.79 -22.76
N LYS A 305 -4.29 12.57 -22.25
CA LYS A 305 -3.85 12.16 -20.91
C LYS A 305 -2.94 10.93 -21.05
N LEU A 306 -1.70 11.04 -20.56
CA LEU A 306 -0.69 9.99 -20.60
C LEU A 306 -0.15 9.73 -19.20
N TYR A 307 0.19 8.48 -18.89
CA TYR A 307 0.71 8.10 -17.57
C TYR A 307 2.22 8.31 -17.48
N THR A 308 2.66 8.93 -16.39
CA THR A 308 4.05 9.35 -16.16
C THR A 308 5.05 8.19 -16.16
N ASP A 309 4.65 7.01 -15.70
CA ASP A 309 5.45 5.77 -15.70
C ASP A 309 5.57 5.12 -17.10
N GLN A 310 4.83 5.60 -18.09
CA GLN A 310 4.84 5.10 -19.47
C GLN A 310 5.44 6.09 -20.48
N VAL A 311 5.91 7.26 -20.04
CA VAL A 311 6.38 8.36 -20.88
C VAL A 311 7.88 8.62 -20.67
N THR A 312 8.61 8.95 -21.74
CA THR A 312 10.02 9.35 -21.70
C THR A 312 10.18 10.86 -21.86
N THR A 313 11.35 11.40 -21.51
CA THR A 313 11.69 12.81 -21.74
C THR A 313 11.55 13.21 -23.21
N ASP A 314 12.00 12.36 -24.15
CA ASP A 314 11.88 12.62 -25.59
C ASP A 314 10.41 12.80 -26.03
N LEU A 315 9.49 12.04 -25.44
CA LEU A 315 8.07 12.17 -25.72
C LEU A 315 7.48 13.45 -25.09
N ILE A 316 7.97 13.88 -23.94
CA ILE A 316 7.58 15.18 -23.34
C ILE A 316 7.99 16.32 -24.27
N ASP A 317 9.24 16.33 -24.73
CA ASP A 317 9.75 17.34 -25.67
C ASP A 317 8.92 17.36 -26.96
N LEU A 318 8.54 16.17 -27.46
CA LEU A 318 7.68 16.05 -28.62
C LEU A 318 6.29 16.67 -28.42
N LEU A 319 5.66 16.45 -27.27
CA LEU A 319 4.35 17.04 -26.94
C LEU A 319 4.42 18.57 -26.87
N GLN A 320 5.53 19.10 -26.32
CA GLN A 320 5.78 20.54 -26.25
C GLN A 320 5.97 21.15 -27.63
N VAL A 321 6.85 20.56 -28.46
CA VAL A 321 7.13 21.04 -29.83
C VAL A 321 5.90 20.95 -30.73
N SER A 322 5.08 19.92 -30.57
CA SER A 322 3.83 19.74 -31.32
C SER A 322 2.71 20.67 -30.85
N GLU A 323 2.91 21.36 -29.73
CA GLU A 323 1.94 22.20 -29.04
C GLU A 323 0.56 21.55 -28.82
N VAL A 324 0.56 20.25 -28.53
CA VAL A 324 -0.67 19.51 -28.17
C VAL A 324 -0.96 19.71 -26.70
N LYS A 325 -2.24 19.85 -26.34
CA LYS A 325 -2.67 19.90 -24.94
C LYS A 325 -2.56 18.51 -24.33
N ALA A 326 -1.77 18.38 -23.26
CA ALA A 326 -1.59 17.09 -22.61
C ALA A 326 -1.49 17.19 -21.09
N PHE A 327 -2.04 16.20 -20.40
CA PHE A 327 -1.87 15.95 -18.97
C PHE A 327 -0.97 14.74 -18.77
N LEU A 328 0.10 14.93 -17.99
CA LEU A 328 0.91 13.84 -17.47
C LEU A 328 0.30 13.41 -16.13
N THR A 329 -0.20 12.18 -16.08
CA THR A 329 -0.94 11.63 -14.94
C THR A 329 -0.04 10.75 -14.09
N THR A 330 -0.02 11.01 -12.78
CA THR A 330 0.62 10.16 -11.78
C THR A 330 -0.44 9.44 -10.98
N GLU A 331 -0.36 8.11 -10.91
CA GLU A 331 -1.26 7.31 -10.07
C GLU A 331 -0.77 7.31 -8.62
N SER A 332 -1.71 7.38 -7.69
CA SER A 332 -1.43 7.17 -6.27
C SER A 332 -0.83 5.78 -6.07
N TRP A 333 0.32 5.69 -5.40
CA TRP A 333 0.93 4.43 -4.95
C TRP A 333 0.96 3.30 -6.01
N GLY A 334 1.26 3.64 -7.27
CA GLY A 334 1.29 2.66 -8.37
C GLY A 334 -0.09 2.07 -8.71
N GLY A 335 -1.16 2.85 -8.55
CA GLY A 335 -2.54 2.39 -8.74
C GLY A 335 -3.18 1.76 -7.51
N LYS A 336 -2.71 2.14 -6.31
CA LYS A 336 -3.24 1.74 -4.99
C LYS A 336 -3.59 2.98 -4.15
N CYS A 337 -4.16 2.78 -2.96
CA CYS A 337 -4.33 3.82 -1.95
C CYS A 337 -3.42 3.50 -0.76
N GLY A 338 -2.24 4.11 -0.69
CA GLY A 338 -1.39 4.13 0.51
C GLY A 338 -1.67 5.39 1.35
N LEU A 339 -0.78 5.73 2.29
CA LEU A 339 -0.89 6.90 3.17
C LEU A 339 -0.96 8.24 2.39
N PRO A 340 -1.50 9.32 2.99
CA PRO A 340 -1.90 10.56 2.28
C PRO A 340 -0.72 11.48 1.88
N TYR A 341 0.29 10.92 1.22
CA TYR A 341 1.44 11.63 0.68
C TYR A 341 1.96 10.93 -0.59
N LEU A 342 2.89 11.57 -1.29
CA LEU A 342 3.58 10.99 -2.45
C LEU A 342 4.82 10.21 -1.98
N PRO A 343 4.93 8.90 -2.26
CA PRO A 343 6.10 8.12 -1.84
C PRO A 343 7.37 8.59 -2.56
N ALA A 344 8.52 8.44 -1.90
CA ALA A 344 9.80 8.99 -2.36
C ALA A 344 10.26 8.43 -3.73
N GLU A 345 9.86 7.21 -4.10
CA GLU A 345 10.19 6.62 -5.40
C GLU A 345 9.39 7.22 -6.55
N VAL A 346 8.14 7.62 -6.30
CA VAL A 346 7.34 8.38 -7.27
C VAL A 346 7.99 9.73 -7.53
N ASP A 347 8.61 10.35 -6.53
CA ASP A 347 9.36 11.62 -6.63
C ASP A 347 10.73 11.47 -7.37
N LYS A 348 11.33 10.28 -7.34
CA LYS A 348 12.56 9.96 -8.09
C LYS A 348 12.28 9.74 -9.58
N ASN A 349 11.20 9.04 -9.91
CA ASN A 349 10.83 8.68 -11.28
C ASN A 349 9.90 9.70 -11.96
N SER A 350 9.29 10.62 -11.21
CA SER A 350 8.55 11.72 -11.82
C SER A 350 9.54 12.69 -12.48
N LEU A 351 9.48 12.70 -13.81
CA LEU A 351 9.80 13.89 -14.60
C LEU A 351 8.95 15.01 -13.98
N PHE A 352 9.58 15.85 -13.16
CA PHE A 352 8.97 16.94 -12.37
C PHE A 352 7.98 17.75 -13.20
N PRO A 353 6.96 18.39 -12.56
CA PRO A 353 5.74 18.82 -13.22
C PRO A 353 6.03 19.48 -14.56
N ALA A 354 5.42 18.88 -15.58
CA ALA A 354 5.36 19.39 -16.94
C ALA A 354 5.32 20.92 -16.97
N SER A 355 6.41 21.54 -17.39
CA SER A 355 6.55 22.99 -17.40
C SER A 355 6.39 23.50 -18.84
N GLY A 356 5.15 23.67 -19.28
CA GLY A 356 4.82 24.25 -20.58
C GLY A 356 3.37 24.73 -20.63
N PRO A 357 3.03 25.76 -21.41
CA PRO A 357 1.69 26.38 -21.38
C PRO A 357 0.54 25.41 -21.73
N LYS A 358 0.83 24.31 -22.43
CA LYS A 358 -0.12 23.28 -22.85
C LYS A 358 0.09 21.92 -22.18
N LEU A 359 1.13 21.75 -21.37
CA LEU A 359 1.45 20.51 -20.67
C LEU A 359 1.17 20.69 -19.18
N ARG A 360 0.32 19.85 -18.62
CA ARG A 360 -0.18 19.97 -17.23
C ARG A 360 0.05 18.69 -16.46
N SER A 361 0.09 18.78 -15.14
CA SER A 361 0.23 17.61 -14.26
C SER A 361 -1.12 17.23 -13.65
N ALA A 362 -1.44 15.94 -13.68
CA ALA A 362 -2.64 15.38 -13.09
C ALA A 362 -2.30 14.29 -12.06
N PHE A 363 -3.06 14.25 -10.96
CA PHE A 363 -2.96 13.21 -9.96
C PHE A 363 -4.21 12.33 -10.00
N GLN A 364 -4.02 11.01 -10.04
CA GLN A 364 -5.11 10.04 -10.02
C GLN A 364 -5.10 9.27 -8.70
N LEU A 365 -6.11 9.51 -7.86
CA LEU A 365 -6.35 8.72 -6.67
C LEU A 365 -7.08 7.43 -7.03
N THR A 366 -6.48 6.32 -6.62
CA THR A 366 -7.02 4.98 -6.82
C THR A 366 -7.39 4.36 -5.49
N THR A 367 -8.68 4.29 -5.22
CA THR A 367 -9.26 3.59 -4.07
C THR A 367 -10.12 2.44 -4.59
N PRO A 368 -9.53 1.28 -4.89
CA PRO A 368 -10.32 0.10 -5.17
C PRO A 368 -10.83 -0.37 -3.81
N SER A 369 -11.96 0.20 -3.36
CA SER A 369 -12.74 -0.39 -2.29
C SER A 369 -14.14 -0.77 -2.75
N ASP A 370 -14.51 -2.04 -2.57
CA ASP A 370 -15.87 -2.55 -2.61
C ASP A 370 -16.65 -2.14 -1.34
N PHE A 371 -15.93 -1.70 -0.31
CA PHE A 371 -16.50 -1.07 0.88
C PHE A 371 -16.55 0.45 0.73
N PRO A 372 -17.64 1.10 1.19
CA PRO A 372 -17.67 2.55 1.35
C PRO A 372 -16.47 3.03 2.16
N TRP A 373 -15.73 3.97 1.61
CA TRP A 373 -14.53 4.53 2.21
C TRP A 373 -14.63 6.05 2.28
N GLY A 374 -14.07 6.68 3.32
CA GLY A 374 -14.01 8.13 3.41
C GLY A 374 -13.28 8.61 4.65
N ASP A 375 -12.10 9.21 4.46
CA ASP A 375 -11.36 9.88 5.52
C ASP A 375 -11.13 11.36 5.15
N PRO A 376 -11.78 12.33 5.81
CA PRO A 376 -11.53 13.74 5.57
C PRO A 376 -10.08 14.15 5.90
N ASP A 377 -9.45 13.54 6.91
CA ASP A 377 -8.06 13.84 7.30
C ASP A 377 -7.10 13.48 6.15
N TYR A 378 -7.37 12.36 5.47
CA TYR A 378 -6.60 11.90 4.33
C TYR A 378 -6.53 12.95 3.22
N PHE A 379 -7.67 13.54 2.84
CA PHE A 379 -7.71 14.55 1.78
C PHE A 379 -7.16 15.90 2.22
N GLN A 380 -7.38 16.29 3.48
CA GLN A 380 -6.78 17.51 4.05
C GLN A 380 -5.25 17.44 4.06
N GLN A 381 -4.67 16.25 4.14
CA GLN A 381 -3.21 16.05 4.00
C GLN A 381 -2.76 15.94 2.55
N LEU A 382 -3.44 15.10 1.75
CA LEU A 382 -3.01 14.77 0.39
C LEU A 382 -3.15 15.95 -0.58
N LEU A 383 -4.30 16.65 -0.56
CA LEU A 383 -4.61 17.65 -1.59
C LEU A 383 -3.67 18.87 -1.54
N PRO A 384 -3.37 19.46 -0.36
CA PRO A 384 -2.36 20.52 -0.28
C PRO A 384 -0.98 20.03 -0.72
N ALA A 385 -0.60 18.81 -0.33
CA ALA A 385 0.69 18.24 -0.73
C ALA A 385 0.80 18.16 -2.26
N ILE A 386 -0.13 17.49 -2.95
CA ILE A 386 -0.08 17.39 -4.42
C ILE A 386 -0.21 18.77 -5.11
N LYS A 387 -0.96 19.71 -4.53
CA LYS A 387 -1.04 21.07 -5.08
C LYS A 387 0.30 21.79 -5.00
N GLU A 388 1.03 21.63 -3.89
CA GLU A 388 2.39 22.14 -3.72
C GLU A 388 3.40 21.51 -4.68
N TYR A 389 3.18 20.24 -5.06
CA TYR A 389 3.93 19.55 -6.11
C TYR A 389 3.60 19.99 -7.54
N GLY A 390 2.67 20.93 -7.73
CA GLY A 390 2.30 21.47 -9.04
C GLY A 390 1.29 20.64 -9.82
N TYR A 391 0.53 19.76 -9.15
CA TYR A 391 -0.62 19.10 -9.76
C TYR A 391 -1.80 20.07 -9.84
N ASP A 392 -2.33 20.30 -11.04
CA ASP A 392 -3.47 21.21 -11.28
C ASP A 392 -4.78 20.48 -11.56
N SER A 393 -4.71 19.15 -11.69
CA SER A 393 -5.86 18.29 -11.92
C SER A 393 -5.88 17.13 -10.93
N PHE A 394 -7.06 16.83 -10.40
CA PHE A 394 -7.31 15.69 -9.51
C PHE A 394 -8.35 14.76 -10.14
N GLN A 395 -8.08 13.46 -10.14
CA GLN A 395 -8.98 12.45 -10.70
C GLN A 395 -9.20 11.33 -9.70
N LEU A 396 -10.45 10.93 -9.52
CA LEU A 396 -10.84 9.77 -8.72
C LEU A 396 -11.18 8.61 -9.65
N LEU A 397 -10.57 7.44 -9.43
CA LEU A 397 -11.12 6.21 -10.00
C LEU A 397 -12.42 5.86 -9.26
N ALA A 398 -13.54 5.77 -9.97
CA ALA A 398 -14.83 5.45 -9.36
C ALA A 398 -14.76 4.13 -8.57
N PRO A 399 -15.16 4.12 -7.29
CA PRO A 399 -15.20 2.91 -6.47
C PRO A 399 -16.07 1.83 -7.12
N GLY A 400 -15.71 0.55 -6.92
CA GLY A 400 -16.40 -0.60 -7.54
C GLY A 400 -16.30 -0.69 -9.08
N SER A 401 -15.64 0.25 -9.77
CA SER A 401 -15.71 0.33 -11.23
C SER A 401 -14.72 -0.56 -11.99
N ARG A 402 -13.68 -1.15 -11.36
CA ARG A 402 -12.69 -2.00 -12.07
C ARG A 402 -13.30 -3.22 -12.76
N GLY A 403 -14.47 -3.68 -12.31
CA GLY A 403 -15.25 -4.74 -12.93
C GLY A 403 -16.15 -4.28 -14.08
N GLY A 404 -16.20 -2.97 -14.40
CA GLY A 404 -16.89 -2.35 -15.54
C GLY A 404 -18.41 -2.55 -15.64
N LYS A 405 -19.02 -3.44 -14.86
CA LYS A 405 -20.45 -3.70 -14.90
C LYS A 405 -21.15 -2.62 -14.08
N VAL A 406 -22.15 -1.99 -14.68
CA VAL A 406 -23.23 -1.32 -13.92
C VAL A 406 -23.96 -2.44 -13.18
N THR A 407 -23.46 -2.78 -11.99
CA THR A 407 -23.96 -3.90 -11.21
C THR A 407 -24.97 -3.35 -10.19
N PRO A 408 -26.17 -3.95 -10.09
CA PRO A 408 -26.97 -3.77 -8.89
C PRO A 408 -26.18 -4.30 -7.69
N VAL A 409 -26.33 -3.63 -6.55
CA VAL A 409 -25.61 -3.92 -5.30
C VAL A 409 -25.67 -5.41 -4.98
N LEU A 410 -24.51 -6.04 -4.77
CA LEU A 410 -24.41 -7.38 -4.17
C LEU A 410 -24.51 -7.22 -2.66
N PRO A 411 -25.60 -7.66 -2.02
CA PRO A 411 -25.74 -7.42 -0.61
C PRO A 411 -24.95 -8.41 0.24
N LEU A 412 -24.30 -7.89 1.28
CA LEU A 412 -23.63 -8.71 2.29
C LEU A 412 -24.64 -9.42 3.22
N THR A 413 -25.84 -8.86 3.44
CA THR A 413 -26.78 -9.42 4.44
C THR A 413 -28.31 -9.25 4.22
N LYS A 414 -28.86 -8.62 3.15
CA LYS A 414 -30.32 -8.49 2.87
C LYS A 414 -30.60 -7.87 1.48
N GLU A 415 -31.84 -7.65 1.05
CA GLU A 415 -32.13 -6.83 -0.15
C GLU A 415 -31.28 -5.53 -0.20
N PRO A 416 -30.78 -5.10 -1.37
CA PRO A 416 -29.96 -3.90 -1.48
C PRO A 416 -30.74 -2.64 -1.09
N PHE A 417 -30.14 -1.76 -0.28
CA PHE A 417 -30.79 -0.51 0.19
C PHE A 417 -30.71 0.62 -0.85
N VAL A 418 -29.85 0.46 -1.86
CA VAL A 418 -29.69 1.38 -2.99
C VAL A 418 -29.76 0.61 -4.30
N GLN A 419 -30.19 1.30 -5.35
CA GLN A 419 -30.38 0.68 -6.67
C GLN A 419 -29.03 0.47 -7.36
N TRP A 420 -28.08 1.38 -7.13
CA TRP A 420 -26.81 1.44 -7.84
C TRP A 420 -25.61 1.52 -6.90
N GLU A 421 -24.50 0.89 -7.29
CA GLU A 421 -23.31 0.79 -6.43
C GLU A 421 -22.71 2.15 -6.04
N PHE A 422 -22.69 3.14 -6.95
CA PHE A 422 -22.13 4.46 -6.65
C PHE A 422 -22.84 5.17 -5.47
N GLU A 423 -24.10 4.83 -5.20
CA GLU A 423 -24.90 5.41 -4.12
C GLU A 423 -24.39 4.98 -2.74
N ARG A 424 -23.68 3.84 -2.64
CA ARG A 424 -23.01 3.39 -1.41
C ARG A 424 -21.73 4.17 -1.13
N HIS A 425 -21.07 4.65 -2.17
CA HIS A 425 -19.79 5.36 -2.11
C HIS A 425 -19.96 6.89 -2.11
N TRP A 426 -21.18 7.38 -1.83
CA TRP A 426 -21.53 8.80 -1.90
C TRP A 426 -20.57 9.68 -1.09
N TYR A 427 -20.15 9.24 0.10
CA TYR A 427 -19.29 10.04 0.96
C TYR A 427 -17.89 10.21 0.39
N GLN A 428 -17.39 9.22 -0.34
CA GLN A 428 -16.11 9.33 -1.02
C GLN A 428 -16.15 10.37 -2.15
N PHE A 429 -17.20 10.34 -2.98
CA PHE A 429 -17.41 11.36 -4.01
C PHE A 429 -17.56 12.75 -3.38
N HIS A 430 -18.26 12.83 -2.24
CA HIS A 430 -18.44 14.07 -1.49
C HIS A 430 -17.12 14.67 -1.02
N LEU A 431 -16.28 13.88 -0.33
CA LEU A 431 -14.98 14.33 0.15
C LEU A 431 -14.07 14.74 -1.02
N CYS A 432 -13.91 13.86 -2.01
CA CYS A 432 -13.05 14.09 -3.17
C CYS A 432 -13.42 15.38 -3.92
N GLY A 433 -14.69 15.52 -4.29
CA GLY A 433 -15.14 16.64 -5.11
C GLY A 433 -15.13 17.97 -4.36
N ARG A 434 -15.64 17.98 -3.11
CA ARG A 434 -15.75 19.21 -2.32
C ARG A 434 -14.37 19.73 -1.89
N LEU A 435 -13.47 18.85 -1.44
CA LEU A 435 -12.13 19.25 -1.02
C LEU A 435 -11.20 19.54 -2.20
N ALA A 436 -11.36 18.88 -3.35
CA ALA A 436 -10.63 19.26 -4.57
C ALA A 436 -11.14 20.57 -5.19
N TYR A 437 -12.39 20.95 -4.92
CA TYR A 437 -12.86 22.29 -5.28
C TYR A 437 -12.39 23.33 -4.25
N GLN A 438 -12.67 23.14 -2.97
CA GLN A 438 -12.28 24.05 -1.89
C GLN A 438 -11.67 23.26 -0.71
N PRO A 439 -10.33 23.23 -0.56
CA PRO A 439 -9.67 22.50 0.52
C PRO A 439 -10.11 22.93 1.92
N GLU A 440 -10.48 24.22 2.08
CA GLU A 440 -10.98 24.81 3.33
C GLU A 440 -12.49 24.55 3.58
N THR A 441 -13.09 23.59 2.88
CA THR A 441 -14.51 23.25 3.07
C THR A 441 -14.77 22.88 4.54
N THR A 442 -15.70 23.59 5.18
CA THR A 442 -15.99 23.42 6.61
C THR A 442 -16.56 22.04 6.93
N GLY A 443 -16.26 21.52 8.13
CA GLY A 443 -16.79 20.23 8.61
C GLY A 443 -18.33 20.14 8.58
N GLU A 444 -19.05 21.24 8.80
CA GLU A 444 -20.52 21.28 8.69
C GLU A 444 -21.00 20.83 7.30
N VAL A 445 -20.31 21.24 6.24
CA VAL A 445 -20.63 20.82 4.88
C VAL A 445 -20.34 19.34 4.68
N LEU A 446 -19.18 18.87 5.17
CA LEU A 446 -18.72 17.50 4.96
C LEU A 446 -19.60 16.46 5.69
N ILE A 447 -20.21 16.82 6.82
CA ILE A 447 -21.07 15.91 7.61
C ILE A 447 -22.56 16.14 7.39
N ARG A 448 -22.95 17.15 6.60
CA ARG A 448 -24.35 17.55 6.37
C ARG A 448 -25.24 16.39 5.94
N ASP A 449 -24.75 15.56 5.02
CA ASP A 449 -25.51 14.41 4.53
C ASP A 449 -25.65 13.29 5.55
N PHE A 450 -24.69 13.14 6.47
CA PHE A 450 -24.85 12.23 7.60
C PHE A 450 -25.98 12.69 8.53
N HIS A 451 -26.08 14.00 8.81
CA HIS A 451 -27.21 14.54 9.60
C HIS A 451 -28.54 14.34 8.90
N ARG A 452 -28.58 14.59 7.59
CA ARG A 452 -29.79 14.42 6.79
C ARG A 452 -30.29 12.97 6.78
N ARG A 453 -29.37 11.99 6.71
CA ARG A 453 -29.69 10.55 6.65
C ARG A 453 -29.96 9.95 8.03
N PHE A 454 -29.18 10.33 9.04
CA PHE A 454 -29.11 9.63 10.33
C PHE A 454 -29.43 10.51 11.56
N GLY A 455 -29.78 11.79 11.36
CA GLY A 455 -29.95 12.75 12.43
C GLY A 455 -28.63 13.10 13.12
N GLU A 456 -28.68 13.56 14.38
CA GLU A 456 -27.48 13.95 15.15
C GLU A 456 -26.45 12.81 15.30
N LYS A 457 -26.92 11.55 15.29
CA LYS A 457 -26.07 10.35 15.33
C LYS A 457 -25.27 10.10 14.06
N GLY A 458 -25.55 10.83 13.00
CA GLY A 458 -24.72 10.82 11.79
C GLY A 458 -23.28 11.24 12.05
N ASN A 459 -23.01 12.07 13.07
CA ASN A 459 -21.63 12.41 13.46
C ASN A 459 -20.81 11.20 13.88
N ASP A 460 -21.42 10.30 14.64
CA ASP A 460 -20.73 9.09 15.12
C ASP A 460 -20.41 8.15 13.95
N LEU A 461 -21.28 8.11 12.93
CA LEU A 461 -21.01 7.35 11.70
C LEU A 461 -19.92 8.00 10.85
N ALA A 462 -19.91 9.33 10.74
CA ALA A 462 -18.83 10.06 10.05
C ALA A 462 -17.47 9.82 10.71
N GLU A 463 -17.43 9.77 12.04
CA GLU A 463 -16.23 9.39 12.79
C GLU A 463 -15.81 7.93 12.52
N LEU A 464 -16.77 7.02 12.43
CA LEU A 464 -16.48 5.63 12.06
C LEU A 464 -15.88 5.51 10.65
N TYR A 465 -16.36 6.30 9.68
CA TYR A 465 -15.77 6.40 8.34
C TYR A 465 -14.31 6.91 8.40
N ARG A 466 -14.05 7.94 9.22
CA ARG A 466 -12.70 8.48 9.44
C ARG A 466 -11.75 7.41 9.99
N LEU A 467 -12.21 6.58 10.94
CA LEU A 467 -11.41 5.49 11.52
C LEU A 467 -11.16 4.35 10.51
N THR A 468 -12.21 3.84 9.87
CA THR A 468 -12.08 2.73 8.90
C THR A 468 -11.26 3.15 7.68
N GLY A 469 -11.34 4.43 7.31
CA GLY A 469 -10.62 5.02 6.20
C GLY A 469 -9.10 4.94 6.32
N LYS A 470 -8.55 4.79 7.52
CA LYS A 470 -7.09 4.73 7.79
C LYS A 470 -6.47 3.35 7.58
N VAL A 471 -7.26 2.28 7.65
CA VAL A 471 -6.75 0.90 7.70
C VAL A 471 -6.14 0.45 6.37
N LEU A 472 -6.86 0.61 5.26
CA LEU A 472 -6.37 0.20 3.93
C LEU A 472 -5.17 1.03 3.45
N PRO A 473 -5.15 2.37 3.60
CA PRO A 473 -3.96 3.19 3.35
C PRO A 473 -2.70 2.70 4.08
N LEU A 474 -2.84 2.38 5.37
CA LEU A 474 -1.72 1.88 6.16
C LEU A 474 -1.27 0.50 5.65
N TYR A 475 -2.21 -0.42 5.40
CA TYR A 475 -1.91 -1.75 4.87
C TYR A 475 -1.15 -1.72 3.54
N HIS A 476 -1.60 -0.90 2.57
CA HIS A 476 -0.93 -0.81 1.27
C HIS A 476 0.43 -0.12 1.35
N THR A 477 0.68 0.72 2.36
CA THR A 477 1.97 1.40 2.54
C THR A 477 3.05 0.44 3.00
N ILE A 478 2.69 -0.56 3.82
CA ILE A 478 3.65 -1.52 4.38
C ILE A 478 3.86 -2.77 3.51
N HIS A 479 3.14 -2.89 2.38
CA HIS A 479 3.20 -4.04 1.48
C HIS A 479 3.28 -3.60 0.00
N ASP A 480 4.46 -3.74 -0.60
CA ASP A 480 4.65 -3.51 -2.03
C ASP A 480 4.20 -4.73 -2.87
N GLN A 481 2.88 -4.88 -3.00
CA GLN A 481 2.28 -5.97 -3.75
C GLN A 481 2.06 -5.59 -5.24
N PRO A 482 2.59 -6.31 -6.23
CA PRO A 482 2.46 -5.94 -7.64
C PRO A 482 1.02 -6.04 -8.19
N ASN A 483 0.14 -6.82 -7.55
CA ASN A 483 -1.22 -7.10 -8.03
C ASN A 483 -2.32 -6.55 -7.12
N SER A 484 -3.49 -6.27 -7.73
CA SER A 484 -4.73 -6.00 -7.01
C SER A 484 -5.30 -7.31 -6.44
N LEU A 485 -4.72 -7.80 -5.34
CA LEU A 485 -5.37 -8.79 -4.49
C LEU A 485 -6.74 -8.24 -4.03
N PRO A 486 -7.72 -9.11 -3.72
CA PRO A 486 -8.95 -8.67 -3.05
C PRO A 486 -8.59 -7.84 -1.81
N GLU A 487 -9.31 -6.75 -1.57
CA GLU A 487 -9.06 -5.83 -0.44
C GLU A 487 -8.88 -6.54 0.89
N LEU A 488 -9.66 -7.61 1.10
CA LEU A 488 -9.50 -8.54 2.21
C LEU A 488 -8.71 -9.76 1.73
N ASN A 489 -7.42 -9.75 2.02
CA ASN A 489 -6.53 -10.88 1.80
C ASN A 489 -5.75 -11.20 3.07
N THR A 490 -5.14 -12.38 3.12
CA THR A 490 -4.31 -12.79 4.26
C THR A 490 -2.88 -12.27 4.13
N GLY A 491 -2.50 -11.72 2.97
CA GLY A 491 -1.13 -11.37 2.62
C GLY A 491 -0.24 -12.60 2.38
N GLY A 492 -0.81 -13.73 1.91
CA GLY A 492 -0.09 -14.98 1.67
C GLY A 492 0.34 -15.73 2.93
N LEU A 493 1.20 -16.75 2.80
CA LEU A 493 1.81 -17.47 3.93
C LEU A 493 2.71 -16.54 4.76
N LEU A 494 2.95 -16.85 6.02
CA LEU A 494 3.74 -16.03 6.95
C LEU A 494 5.16 -15.78 6.42
N ALA A 495 5.80 -16.79 5.85
CA ALA A 495 7.14 -16.66 5.29
C ALA A 495 7.16 -15.87 3.97
N HIS A 496 6.01 -15.80 3.26
CA HIS A 496 5.81 -14.86 2.14
C HIS A 496 5.63 -13.44 2.69
N TYR A 497 4.72 -13.26 3.64
CA TYR A 497 4.39 -12.00 4.31
C TYR A 497 5.63 -11.28 4.89
N LEU A 498 6.53 -12.02 5.56
CA LEU A 498 7.73 -11.43 6.17
C LEU A 498 8.78 -10.93 5.17
N ARG A 499 8.76 -11.46 3.94
CA ARG A 499 9.70 -11.11 2.85
C ARG A 499 9.11 -10.10 1.87
N MET A 500 7.85 -9.69 2.07
CA MET A 500 7.26 -8.64 1.25
C MET A 500 7.96 -7.32 1.53
N PRO A 501 8.47 -6.62 0.49
CA PRO A 501 9.02 -5.30 0.67
C PRO A 501 7.95 -4.32 1.15
N SER A 502 8.38 -3.28 1.85
CA SER A 502 7.53 -2.13 2.16
C SER A 502 7.17 -1.37 0.87
N GLY A 503 5.93 -0.85 0.80
CA GLY A 503 5.50 0.07 -0.27
C GLY A 503 6.19 1.44 -0.20
N ASP A 504 6.80 1.78 0.94
CA ASP A 504 7.67 2.94 1.09
C ASP A 504 8.91 2.59 1.94
N PRO A 505 9.93 1.97 1.33
CA PRO A 505 11.11 1.48 2.05
C PRO A 505 11.99 2.61 2.59
N ALA A 506 11.76 3.88 2.22
CA ALA A 506 12.49 5.03 2.76
C ALA A 506 12.02 5.41 4.18
N LEU A 507 10.75 5.13 4.49
CA LEU A 507 10.11 5.53 5.75
C LEU A 507 9.74 4.34 6.64
N PHE A 508 9.47 3.18 6.06
CA PHE A 508 9.01 1.97 6.76
C PHE A 508 10.02 0.85 6.58
N ALA A 509 10.42 0.23 7.69
CA ALA A 509 11.31 -0.92 7.65
C ALA A 509 10.54 -2.19 7.29
N ASP A 510 11.15 -3.04 6.48
CA ASP A 510 10.67 -4.41 6.33
C ASP A 510 11.02 -5.25 7.58
N VAL A 511 10.42 -6.43 7.68
CA VAL A 511 10.54 -7.29 8.88
C VAL A 511 11.96 -7.80 9.09
N LEU A 512 12.66 -8.17 8.01
CA LEU A 512 14.01 -8.71 8.06
C LEU A 512 15.05 -7.61 8.33
N GLU A 513 14.88 -6.43 7.74
CA GLU A 513 15.66 -5.23 8.02
C GLU A 513 15.57 -4.87 9.51
N TYR A 514 14.34 -4.85 10.05
CA TYR A 514 14.12 -4.54 11.46
C TYR A 514 14.73 -5.59 12.39
N SER A 515 14.53 -6.89 12.14
CA SER A 515 15.06 -7.95 13.01
C SER A 515 16.59 -7.96 13.06
N ARG A 516 17.25 -7.80 11.91
CA ARG A 516 18.71 -7.68 11.80
C ARG A 516 19.22 -6.45 12.50
N ALA A 517 18.58 -5.30 12.30
CA ALA A 517 18.99 -4.06 12.94
C ALA A 517 18.88 -4.18 14.46
N LEU A 518 17.81 -4.81 14.96
CA LEU A 518 17.61 -5.05 16.38
C LEU A 518 18.72 -5.97 16.94
N CYS A 519 18.94 -7.14 16.33
CA CYS A 519 19.91 -8.14 16.79
C CYS A 519 21.37 -7.65 16.72
N ASN A 520 21.70 -6.85 15.71
CA ASN A 520 23.03 -6.26 15.53
C ASN A 520 23.21 -4.92 16.27
N GLN A 521 22.19 -4.44 16.98
CA GLN A 521 22.18 -3.15 17.68
C GLN A 521 22.52 -1.95 16.77
N THR A 522 22.05 -1.98 15.52
CA THR A 522 22.24 -0.88 14.56
C THR A 522 21.05 0.07 14.57
N GLU A 523 21.30 1.35 14.36
CA GLU A 523 20.25 2.37 14.27
C GLU A 523 19.40 2.21 13.00
N LEU A 524 18.08 2.34 13.13
CA LEU A 524 17.14 2.25 12.02
C LEU A 524 16.16 3.44 12.04
N ALA A 525 16.39 4.40 11.15
CA ALA A 525 15.63 5.65 11.04
C ALA A 525 14.31 5.48 10.24
N LYS A 526 13.54 4.43 10.57
CA LYS A 526 12.30 4.05 9.91
C LYS A 526 11.24 3.63 10.93
N VAL A 527 9.97 3.70 10.54
CA VAL A 527 8.88 3.11 11.31
C VAL A 527 9.08 1.59 11.33
N SER A 528 9.06 1.00 12.52
CA SER A 528 9.23 -0.44 12.69
C SER A 528 7.94 -1.22 12.39
N PRO A 529 8.05 -2.49 11.97
CA PRO A 529 6.90 -3.40 11.87
C PRO A 529 6.06 -3.48 13.14
N LEU A 530 6.69 -3.41 14.33
CA LEU A 530 5.97 -3.45 15.60
C LEU A 530 5.17 -2.16 15.87
N ALA A 531 5.68 -1.00 15.47
CA ALA A 531 4.93 0.26 15.56
C ALA A 531 3.69 0.26 14.64
N VAL A 532 3.82 -0.30 13.44
CA VAL A 532 2.69 -0.50 12.52
C VAL A 532 1.68 -1.50 13.09
N ALA A 533 2.16 -2.62 13.67
CA ALA A 533 1.28 -3.59 14.30
C ALA A 533 0.49 -2.98 15.46
N GLU A 534 1.10 -2.07 16.22
CA GLU A 534 0.42 -1.33 17.29
C GLU A 534 -0.65 -0.38 16.75
N GLU A 535 -0.34 0.41 15.71
CA GLU A 535 -1.31 1.30 15.06
C GLU A 535 -2.53 0.52 14.51
N LEU A 536 -2.29 -0.60 13.82
CA LEU A 536 -3.37 -1.48 13.35
C LEU A 536 -4.17 -2.09 14.52
N SER A 537 -3.50 -2.40 15.65
CA SER A 537 -4.17 -2.91 16.85
C SER A 537 -5.08 -1.87 17.47
N GLN A 538 -4.60 -0.62 17.57
CA GLN A 538 -5.35 0.52 18.09
C GLN A 538 -6.57 0.82 17.20
N LEU A 539 -6.35 1.03 15.89
CA LEU A 539 -7.42 1.27 14.93
C LEU A 539 -8.48 0.17 14.96
N GLY A 540 -8.05 -1.10 14.90
CA GLY A 540 -8.97 -2.23 14.90
C GLY A 540 -9.77 -2.36 16.21
N THR A 541 -9.16 -2.04 17.36
CA THR A 541 -9.83 -2.04 18.65
C THR A 541 -10.85 -0.90 18.74
N GLU A 542 -10.47 0.31 18.35
CA GLU A 542 -11.30 1.51 18.40
C GLU A 542 -12.51 1.37 17.46
N ILE A 543 -12.30 0.94 16.21
CA ILE A 543 -13.37 0.66 15.25
C ILE A 543 -14.41 -0.28 15.84
N ARG A 544 -13.96 -1.41 16.43
CA ARG A 544 -14.87 -2.41 17.00
C ARG A 544 -15.63 -1.90 18.23
N GLN A 545 -14.96 -1.14 19.10
CA GLN A 545 -15.61 -0.51 20.24
C GLN A 545 -16.69 0.49 19.78
N THR A 546 -16.38 1.32 18.79
CA THR A 546 -17.33 2.26 18.18
C THR A 546 -18.50 1.51 17.55
N VAL A 547 -18.26 0.44 16.78
CA VAL A 547 -19.33 -0.40 16.22
C VAL A 547 -20.24 -0.96 17.32
N GLN A 548 -19.68 -1.50 18.40
CA GLN A 548 -20.47 -2.05 19.52
C GLN A 548 -21.37 -0.99 20.17
N VAL A 549 -20.86 0.24 20.35
CA VAL A 549 -21.66 1.35 20.87
C VAL A 549 -22.79 1.70 19.91
N LEU A 550 -22.50 1.81 18.61
CA LEU A 550 -23.47 2.22 17.59
C LEU A 550 -24.54 1.16 17.28
N GLN A 551 -24.21 -0.13 17.42
CA GLN A 551 -25.18 -1.22 17.32
C GLN A 551 -26.24 -1.18 18.44
N GLY A 552 -25.91 -0.58 19.59
CA GLY A 552 -26.83 -0.42 20.71
C GLY A 552 -27.79 0.78 20.60
N LEU A 553 -27.64 1.62 19.57
CA LEU A 553 -28.46 2.83 19.41
C LEU A 553 -29.79 2.54 18.70
N THR A 554 -30.82 3.29 19.09
CA THR A 554 -32.10 3.33 18.36
C THR A 554 -32.09 4.53 17.42
N LEU A 555 -32.30 4.28 16.12
CA LEU A 555 -32.38 5.33 15.11
C LEU A 555 -33.84 5.74 14.86
N HIS A 556 -34.04 7.03 14.65
CA HIS A 556 -35.32 7.60 14.23
C HIS A 556 -35.22 8.10 12.78
N THR A 557 -34.99 7.15 11.85
CA THR A 557 -34.75 7.42 10.43
C THR A 557 -35.70 6.60 9.55
N GLY A 558 -35.73 6.90 8.25
CA GLY A 558 -36.41 6.04 7.28
C GLY A 558 -35.78 4.64 7.21
N GLU A 559 -36.57 3.66 6.77
CA GLU A 559 -36.15 2.24 6.68
C GLU A 559 -34.86 2.05 5.86
N ILE A 560 -34.74 2.74 4.73
CA ILE A 560 -33.55 2.68 3.86
C ILE A 560 -32.28 3.11 4.62
N TYR A 561 -32.35 4.19 5.41
CA TYR A 561 -31.19 4.67 6.18
C TYR A 561 -30.88 3.79 7.39
N ALA A 562 -31.88 3.14 7.98
CA ALA A 562 -31.63 2.13 9.01
C ALA A 562 -30.84 0.94 8.43
N VAL A 563 -31.17 0.51 7.21
CA VAL A 563 -30.41 -0.55 6.51
C VAL A 563 -29.00 -0.08 6.12
N GLU A 564 -28.85 1.15 5.62
CA GLU A 564 -27.52 1.75 5.34
C GLU A 564 -26.64 1.72 6.59
N TRP A 565 -27.18 2.17 7.74
CA TRP A 565 -26.47 2.15 9.02
C TRP A 565 -26.03 0.74 9.42
N GLU A 566 -26.93 -0.25 9.41
CA GLU A 566 -26.60 -1.64 9.75
C GLU A 566 -25.49 -2.23 8.86
N GLN A 567 -25.53 -1.91 7.55
CA GLN A 567 -24.52 -2.37 6.60
C GLN A 567 -23.17 -1.69 6.81
N THR A 568 -23.15 -0.37 7.05
CA THR A 568 -21.92 0.36 7.38
C THR A 568 -21.28 -0.17 8.66
N LEU A 569 -22.07 -0.45 9.70
CA LEU A 569 -21.55 -1.04 10.94
C LEU A 569 -20.97 -2.45 10.72
N THR A 570 -21.61 -3.26 9.87
CA THR A 570 -21.10 -4.59 9.50
C THR A 570 -19.78 -4.50 8.74
N GLN A 571 -19.65 -3.55 7.82
CA GLN A 571 -18.42 -3.31 7.06
C GLN A 571 -17.29 -2.79 7.95
N ALA A 572 -17.60 -1.87 8.86
CA ALA A 572 -16.64 -1.37 9.84
C ALA A 572 -16.13 -2.50 10.75
N GLU A 573 -17.01 -3.40 11.23
CA GLU A 573 -16.59 -4.57 12.00
C GLU A 573 -15.62 -5.47 11.22
N ILE A 574 -15.86 -5.66 9.92
CA ILE A 574 -14.96 -6.38 9.01
C ILE A 574 -13.60 -5.70 8.93
N THR A 575 -13.57 -4.38 8.69
CA THR A 575 -12.32 -3.59 8.62
C THR A 575 -11.56 -3.62 9.95
N GLY A 576 -12.26 -3.55 11.08
CA GLY A 576 -11.64 -3.65 12.41
C GLY A 576 -11.03 -5.03 12.68
N CYS A 577 -11.71 -6.12 12.27
CA CYS A 577 -11.14 -7.48 12.32
C CYS A 577 -9.91 -7.62 11.42
N PHE A 578 -9.96 -7.04 10.22
CA PHE A 578 -8.86 -7.06 9.26
C PHE A 578 -7.61 -6.35 9.81
N ALA A 579 -7.77 -5.20 10.46
CA ALA A 579 -6.69 -4.49 11.12
C ALA A 579 -6.05 -5.34 12.24
N LEU A 580 -6.87 -5.93 13.12
CA LEU A 580 -6.39 -6.81 14.21
C LEU A 580 -5.71 -8.09 13.70
N PHE A 581 -6.24 -8.65 12.61
CA PHE A 581 -5.62 -9.78 11.93
C PHE A 581 -4.20 -9.44 11.46
N HIS A 582 -4.03 -8.34 10.72
CA HIS A 582 -2.72 -7.95 10.21
C HIS A 582 -1.77 -7.47 11.31
N SER A 583 -2.27 -6.88 12.39
CA SER A 583 -1.48 -6.60 13.59
C SER A 583 -0.85 -7.88 14.17
N ALA A 584 -1.67 -8.90 14.43
CA ALA A 584 -1.20 -10.18 14.96
C ALA A 584 -0.29 -10.92 13.98
N LYS A 585 -0.58 -10.87 12.67
CA LYS A 585 0.24 -11.51 11.63
C LYS A 585 1.60 -10.84 11.46
N LEU A 586 1.68 -9.50 11.53
CA LEU A 586 2.94 -8.77 11.47
C LEU A 586 3.83 -9.03 12.70
N ARG A 587 3.22 -9.17 13.88
CA ARG A 587 3.91 -9.65 15.09
C ARG A 587 4.44 -11.08 14.91
N ALA A 588 3.64 -11.99 14.36
CA ALA A 588 4.08 -13.36 14.06
C ALA A 588 5.26 -13.38 13.08
N ALA A 589 5.23 -12.54 12.04
CA ALA A 589 6.30 -12.44 11.04
C ALA A 589 7.60 -11.93 11.68
N THR A 590 7.48 -10.95 12.58
CA THR A 590 8.62 -10.39 13.31
C THR A 590 9.26 -11.42 14.26
N GLU A 591 8.45 -12.20 14.97
CA GLU A 591 8.94 -13.30 15.82
C GLU A 591 9.62 -14.42 14.99
N LEU A 592 9.06 -14.77 13.82
CA LEU A 592 9.72 -15.69 12.90
C LEU A 592 11.07 -15.14 12.39
N ALA A 593 11.14 -13.85 12.08
CA ALA A 593 12.40 -13.22 11.69
C ALA A 593 13.43 -13.19 12.84
N PHE A 594 13.01 -13.00 14.09
CA PHE A 594 13.91 -13.15 15.24
C PHE A 594 14.41 -14.59 15.40
N PHE A 595 13.57 -15.58 15.13
CA PHE A 595 14.01 -16.97 15.08
C PHE A 595 15.09 -17.17 14.00
N MET A 596 14.91 -16.60 12.80
CA MET A 596 15.90 -16.71 11.72
C MET A 596 17.27 -16.15 12.12
N GLU A 597 17.30 -15.04 12.88
CA GLU A 597 18.55 -14.39 13.32
C GLU A 597 19.19 -15.08 14.54
N THR A 598 18.38 -15.64 15.46
CA THR A 598 18.87 -16.13 16.77
C THR A 598 18.85 -17.64 16.92
N SER A 599 18.10 -18.35 16.08
CA SER A 599 17.77 -19.77 16.21
C SER A 599 17.17 -20.15 17.58
N ASP A 600 16.54 -19.21 18.29
CA ASP A 600 15.86 -19.46 19.57
C ASP A 600 14.42 -19.98 19.33
N PRO A 601 14.12 -21.26 19.62
CA PRO A 601 12.80 -21.84 19.38
C PRO A 601 11.66 -21.14 20.12
N SER A 602 11.94 -20.36 21.18
CA SER A 602 10.90 -19.60 21.86
C SER A 602 10.27 -18.50 20.99
N CYS A 603 11.00 -17.99 20.00
CA CYS A 603 10.47 -17.08 18.99
C CYS A 603 9.43 -17.79 18.09
N LEU A 604 9.62 -19.08 17.78
CA LEU A 604 8.64 -19.87 17.03
C LEU A 604 7.34 -20.10 17.83
N GLU A 605 7.45 -20.29 19.14
CA GLU A 605 6.29 -20.42 20.03
C GLU A 605 5.46 -19.13 20.04
N LYS A 606 6.12 -17.99 20.20
CA LYS A 606 5.47 -16.66 20.13
C LYS A 606 4.87 -16.38 18.75
N ALA A 607 5.59 -16.72 17.68
CA ALA A 607 5.08 -16.58 16.31
C ALA A 607 3.80 -17.41 16.11
N LEU A 608 3.77 -18.65 16.62
CA LEU A 608 2.61 -19.52 16.57
C LEU A 608 1.43 -18.97 17.39
N ASP A 609 1.67 -18.39 18.56
CA ASP A 609 0.61 -17.78 19.37
C ASP A 609 0.03 -16.52 18.72
N CYS A 610 0.89 -15.68 18.12
CA CYS A 610 0.44 -14.54 17.31
C CYS A 610 -0.36 -14.99 16.07
N LEU A 611 0.04 -16.09 15.42
CA LEU A 611 -0.75 -16.66 14.30
C LEU A 611 -2.13 -17.17 14.74
N LYS A 612 -2.23 -17.82 15.90
CA LYS A 612 -3.53 -18.26 16.44
C LYS A 612 -4.43 -17.06 16.72
N GLU A 613 -3.86 -15.96 17.24
CA GLU A 613 -4.59 -14.71 17.42
C GLU A 613 -5.05 -14.14 16.07
N ALA A 614 -4.16 -14.10 15.06
CA ALA A 614 -4.52 -13.69 13.71
C ALA A 614 -5.70 -14.54 13.19
N ARG A 615 -5.60 -15.88 13.27
CA ARG A 615 -6.70 -16.77 12.87
C ARG A 615 -7.99 -16.48 13.64
N LEU A 616 -7.93 -16.19 14.93
CA LEU A 616 -9.12 -15.83 15.72
C LEU A 616 -9.82 -14.59 15.16
N TRP A 617 -9.07 -13.55 14.78
CA TRP A 617 -9.64 -12.34 14.17
C TRP A 617 -10.17 -12.60 12.76
N TRP A 618 -9.45 -13.40 11.96
CA TRP A 618 -9.92 -13.81 10.64
C TRP A 618 -11.19 -14.67 10.70
N GLU A 619 -11.31 -15.53 11.72
CA GLU A 619 -12.47 -16.39 11.91
C GLU A 619 -13.74 -15.63 12.31
N LYS A 620 -13.61 -14.40 12.85
CA LYS A 620 -14.72 -13.48 13.12
C LYS A 620 -15.28 -12.81 11.86
N LEU A 621 -14.54 -12.79 10.76
CA LEU A 621 -15.05 -12.28 9.49
C LEU A 621 -16.21 -13.16 8.98
N PRO A 622 -17.29 -12.56 8.45
CA PRO A 622 -18.41 -13.30 7.90
C PRO A 622 -17.94 -14.13 6.70
N PHE A 623 -18.58 -15.28 6.46
CA PHE A 623 -18.17 -16.21 5.39
C PHE A 623 -18.13 -15.56 4.00
N ILE A 624 -19.01 -14.60 3.73
CA ILE A 624 -19.04 -13.85 2.46
C ILE A 624 -17.83 -12.92 2.27
N ALA A 625 -17.21 -12.47 3.36
CA ALA A 625 -16.06 -11.56 3.34
C ALA A 625 -14.71 -12.31 3.35
N ARG A 626 -14.71 -13.64 3.43
CA ARG A 626 -13.49 -14.47 3.42
C ARG A 626 -13.59 -15.57 2.38
N SER A 627 -12.52 -15.78 1.62
CA SER A 627 -12.47 -16.93 0.70
C SER A 627 -12.14 -18.22 1.47
N ALA A 628 -12.68 -19.36 1.03
CA ALA A 628 -12.29 -20.67 1.58
C ALA A 628 -10.78 -20.93 1.43
N HIS A 629 -10.19 -20.40 0.36
CA HIS A 629 -8.77 -20.41 0.04
C HIS A 629 -7.93 -19.66 1.09
N SER A 630 -8.41 -18.52 1.60
CA SER A 630 -7.73 -17.72 2.63
C SER A 630 -7.58 -18.48 3.96
N ARG A 631 -8.59 -19.26 4.35
CA ARG A 631 -8.50 -20.08 5.59
C ARG A 631 -7.45 -21.17 5.47
N LEU A 632 -7.26 -21.74 4.27
CA LEU A 632 -6.27 -22.78 4.02
C LEU A 632 -4.85 -22.27 4.33
N LEU A 633 -4.49 -21.07 3.88
CA LEU A 633 -3.17 -20.48 4.09
C LEU A 633 -2.84 -20.31 5.59
N LEU A 634 -3.80 -19.87 6.40
CA LEU A 634 -3.59 -19.70 7.84
C LEU A 634 -3.37 -21.04 8.57
N LEU A 635 -4.12 -22.06 8.19
CA LEU A 635 -3.93 -23.41 8.75
C LEU A 635 -2.60 -24.03 8.29
N GLU A 636 -2.17 -23.73 7.07
CA GLU A 636 -0.85 -24.12 6.57
C GLU A 636 0.28 -23.40 7.34
N ASP A 637 0.15 -22.11 7.64
CA ASP A 637 1.11 -21.37 8.46
C ASP A 637 1.25 -21.95 9.87
N GLU A 638 0.12 -22.21 10.55
CA GLU A 638 0.13 -22.83 11.88
C GLU A 638 0.78 -24.23 11.84
N LYS A 639 0.42 -25.05 10.85
CA LYS A 639 1.01 -26.39 10.67
C LYS A 639 2.51 -26.28 10.38
N ARG A 640 2.92 -25.32 9.56
CA ARG A 640 4.32 -25.10 9.18
C ARG A 640 5.18 -24.71 10.39
N LEU A 641 4.73 -23.75 11.20
CA LEU A 641 5.44 -23.36 12.41
C LEU A 641 5.49 -24.50 13.43
N GLN A 642 4.42 -25.28 13.57
CA GLN A 642 4.41 -26.47 14.44
C GLN A 642 5.46 -27.49 13.98
N ILE A 643 5.53 -27.80 12.68
CA ILE A 643 6.55 -28.69 12.11
C ILE A 643 7.96 -28.17 12.41
N LEU A 644 8.20 -26.88 12.18
CA LEU A 644 9.52 -26.27 12.42
C LEU A 644 9.90 -26.32 13.90
N LEU A 645 8.97 -25.98 14.79
CA LEU A 645 9.17 -26.06 16.24
C LEU A 645 9.45 -27.49 16.70
N GLU A 646 8.75 -28.48 16.15
CA GLU A 646 8.99 -29.91 16.42
C GLU A 646 10.38 -30.36 15.91
N GLU A 647 10.84 -29.88 14.75
CA GLU A 647 12.20 -30.14 14.28
C GLU A 647 13.24 -29.63 15.27
N TYR A 648 13.11 -28.39 15.74
CA TYR A 648 14.08 -27.81 16.67
C TYR A 648 14.01 -28.43 18.07
N ARG A 649 12.82 -28.78 18.56
CA ARG A 649 12.67 -29.51 19.83
C ARG A 649 13.25 -30.92 19.76
N SER A 650 13.08 -31.62 18.65
CA SER A 650 13.59 -33.00 18.49
C SER A 650 15.11 -33.05 18.33
N ARG A 651 15.70 -32.07 17.65
CA ARG A 651 17.15 -31.99 17.40
C ARG A 651 17.91 -31.34 18.56
N GLY A 652 17.25 -30.44 19.29
CA GLY A 652 17.88 -29.46 20.16
C GLY A 652 18.61 -28.38 19.36
N ALA A 653 19.15 -27.38 20.05
CA ALA A 653 19.99 -26.38 19.41
C ALA A 653 21.25 -27.05 18.82
N PHE A 654 21.64 -26.62 17.63
CA PHE A 654 22.81 -27.11 16.91
C PHE A 654 23.70 -25.94 16.46
N LEU A 655 24.96 -26.27 16.14
CA LEU A 655 25.96 -25.30 15.69
C LEU A 655 25.87 -25.08 14.18
N ILE A 656 25.74 -26.17 13.42
CA ILE A 656 25.68 -26.14 11.95
C ILE A 656 24.56 -27.08 11.49
N GLY A 657 23.75 -26.64 10.54
CA GLY A 657 22.73 -27.43 9.86
C GLY A 657 22.86 -27.31 8.34
N PHE A 658 22.83 -28.43 7.63
CA PHE A 658 22.83 -28.47 6.16
C PHE A 658 21.55 -29.10 5.62
N ASP A 659 20.99 -28.45 4.60
CA ASP A 659 19.78 -28.85 3.89
C ASP A 659 20.16 -29.27 2.46
N PHE A 660 20.15 -30.58 2.20
CA PHE A 660 20.68 -31.16 0.97
C PHE A 660 19.56 -31.25 -0.07
N GLY A 661 19.78 -30.70 -1.27
CA GLY A 661 18.78 -30.84 -2.32
C GLY A 661 19.04 -30.03 -3.58
N GLY A 662 18.02 -29.95 -4.43
CA GLY A 662 18.04 -29.19 -5.67
C GLY A 662 17.06 -28.03 -5.63
N LEU A 663 17.36 -27.01 -6.43
CA LEU A 663 16.43 -25.90 -6.68
C LEU A 663 15.16 -26.40 -7.40
N PRO A 664 14.02 -25.72 -7.25
CA PRO A 664 12.82 -26.04 -8.03
C PRO A 664 13.05 -25.97 -9.54
N ALA A 665 12.43 -26.87 -10.30
CA ALA A 665 12.66 -27.02 -11.74
C ALA A 665 12.24 -25.79 -12.57
N SER A 666 11.25 -25.02 -12.11
CA SER A 666 10.85 -23.75 -12.71
C SER A 666 10.24 -22.82 -11.65
N GLN A 667 10.55 -21.52 -11.76
CA GLN A 667 9.94 -20.46 -10.95
C GLN A 667 9.69 -19.24 -11.85
N GLY A 668 8.53 -18.58 -11.66
CA GLY A 668 8.26 -17.28 -12.26
C GLY A 668 9.26 -16.21 -11.79
N LYS A 669 9.46 -15.15 -12.58
CA LYS A 669 10.44 -14.08 -12.28
C LYS A 669 10.18 -13.40 -10.93
N GLU A 670 8.92 -13.08 -10.60
CA GLU A 670 8.57 -12.45 -9.32
C GLU A 670 8.97 -13.30 -8.12
N ARG A 671 8.71 -14.61 -8.18
CA ARG A 671 9.08 -15.54 -7.11
C ARG A 671 10.59 -15.61 -6.90
N LYS A 672 11.39 -15.50 -7.97
CA LYS A 672 12.85 -15.48 -7.86
C LYS A 672 13.35 -14.22 -7.17
N ASN A 673 12.70 -13.08 -7.41
CA ASN A 673 13.10 -11.79 -6.86
C ASN A 673 12.72 -11.65 -5.39
N ILE A 674 11.52 -12.13 -5.01
CA ILE A 674 11.01 -12.01 -3.64
C ILE A 674 11.43 -13.22 -2.77
N PHE A 675 11.68 -14.40 -3.37
CA PHE A 675 11.86 -15.68 -2.63
C PHE A 675 13.03 -16.56 -3.14
N PRO A 676 14.29 -16.10 -3.09
CA PRO A 676 15.42 -16.91 -3.54
C PRO A 676 15.75 -18.09 -2.62
N ASP A 677 15.25 -18.14 -1.38
CA ASP A 677 15.68 -19.03 -0.29
C ASP A 677 14.55 -19.89 0.31
N TYR A 678 13.30 -19.74 -0.12
CA TYR A 678 12.13 -20.33 0.56
C TYR A 678 12.08 -21.87 0.58
N TYR A 679 12.82 -22.51 -0.31
CA TYR A 679 12.99 -23.96 -0.36
C TYR A 679 14.04 -24.46 0.64
N ILE A 680 14.70 -23.57 1.38
CA ILE A 680 15.67 -23.89 2.43
C ILE A 680 14.92 -23.94 3.76
N GLU A 681 15.16 -24.97 4.56
CA GLU A 681 14.60 -25.03 5.91
C GLU A 681 15.19 -23.92 6.79
N GLU A 682 14.35 -23.28 7.60
CA GLU A 682 14.77 -22.11 8.39
C GLU A 682 15.86 -22.50 9.41
N GLY A 683 16.97 -21.76 9.38
CA GLY A 683 18.19 -22.00 10.16
C GLY A 683 19.12 -23.11 9.63
N PHE A 684 18.91 -23.59 8.40
CA PHE A 684 19.82 -24.49 7.70
C PHE A 684 20.54 -23.78 6.54
N THR A 685 21.75 -24.24 6.24
CA THR A 685 22.51 -23.84 5.05
C THR A 685 22.17 -24.76 3.89
N PHE A 686 21.75 -24.19 2.75
CA PHE A 686 21.48 -24.96 1.56
C PHE A 686 22.75 -25.58 0.96
N LEU A 687 22.67 -26.85 0.60
CA LEU A 687 23.76 -27.57 -0.03
C LEU A 687 23.31 -28.24 -1.34
N PRO A 688 23.71 -27.69 -2.51
CA PRO A 688 23.47 -28.32 -3.81
C PRO A 688 24.52 -29.41 -4.13
N PRO A 689 24.24 -30.33 -5.08
CA PRO A 689 25.18 -31.39 -5.44
C PRO A 689 26.47 -30.87 -6.10
N GLN A 690 26.46 -29.62 -6.59
CA GLN A 690 27.63 -28.97 -7.18
C GLN A 690 28.53 -28.27 -6.16
N ALA A 691 28.15 -28.20 -4.88
CA ALA A 691 28.94 -27.54 -3.84
C ALA A 691 30.18 -28.37 -3.50
N ALA A 692 31.24 -28.22 -4.30
CA ALA A 692 32.54 -28.82 -4.04
C ALA A 692 33.14 -28.23 -2.74
N TYR A 693 33.94 -29.02 -2.04
CA TYR A 693 34.64 -28.56 -0.85
C TYR A 693 35.53 -27.36 -1.19
N ASP A 694 35.31 -26.28 -0.45
CA ASP A 694 36.08 -25.04 -0.52
C ASP A 694 36.68 -24.78 0.87
N ALA A 695 37.98 -24.51 0.93
CA ALA A 695 38.71 -24.33 2.19
C ALA A 695 38.44 -22.97 2.85
N GLU A 696 37.98 -21.96 2.10
CA GLU A 696 37.58 -20.66 2.64
C GLU A 696 36.17 -20.74 3.23
N VAL A 697 35.27 -21.48 2.57
CA VAL A 697 33.90 -21.72 3.05
C VAL A 697 33.88 -22.76 4.19
N GLY A 698 34.80 -23.71 4.18
CA GLY A 698 34.99 -24.72 5.22
C GLY A 698 34.08 -25.94 5.12
N TYR A 699 33.36 -26.13 4.02
CA TYR A 699 32.55 -27.33 3.79
C TYR A 699 32.34 -27.63 2.31
N GLY A 700 31.92 -28.86 1.99
CA GLY A 700 31.49 -29.26 0.65
C GLY A 700 31.81 -30.71 0.29
N TRP A 701 31.43 -31.10 -0.92
CA TRP A 701 31.68 -32.43 -1.46
C TRP A 701 33.10 -32.57 -2.00
N LEU A 702 33.81 -33.64 -1.64
CA LEU A 702 35.15 -33.93 -2.15
C LEU A 702 35.14 -34.38 -3.62
N ASN A 703 33.99 -34.87 -4.11
CA ASN A 703 33.76 -35.19 -5.51
C ASN A 703 32.28 -34.97 -5.86
N THR A 704 32.00 -34.22 -6.92
CA THR A 704 30.65 -33.81 -7.36
C THR A 704 30.16 -34.52 -8.62
N ALA A 705 31.03 -35.25 -9.34
CA ALA A 705 30.78 -35.67 -10.72
C ALA A 705 29.52 -36.53 -10.94
N GLU A 706 29.15 -37.35 -9.95
CA GLU A 706 28.02 -38.29 -10.03
C GLU A 706 26.89 -37.94 -9.05
N LEU A 707 26.93 -36.77 -8.43
CA LEU A 707 25.91 -36.32 -7.48
C LEU A 707 24.69 -35.79 -8.21
N GLN A 708 23.51 -36.25 -7.80
CA GLN A 708 22.23 -35.80 -8.30
C GLN A 708 21.40 -35.22 -7.15
N ALA A 709 20.43 -34.38 -7.48
CA ALA A 709 19.51 -33.82 -6.51
C ALA A 709 18.06 -34.08 -6.89
N THR A 710 17.26 -34.36 -5.87
CA THR A 710 15.81 -34.26 -5.95
C THR A 710 15.45 -32.77 -5.77
N PRO A 711 14.79 -32.13 -6.75
CA PRO A 711 14.46 -30.71 -6.66
C PRO A 711 13.34 -30.48 -5.65
N ALA A 712 13.40 -29.34 -4.96
CA ALA A 712 12.31 -28.89 -4.10
C ALA A 712 11.01 -28.69 -4.90
N PRO A 713 9.83 -29.04 -4.35
CA PRO A 713 8.56 -28.76 -4.99
C PRO A 713 8.30 -27.24 -5.04
N VAL A 714 7.50 -26.80 -6.02
CA VAL A 714 7.06 -25.41 -6.09
C VAL A 714 5.91 -25.22 -5.08
N ILE A 715 6.11 -24.38 -4.08
CA ILE A 715 5.17 -24.19 -2.96
C ILE A 715 4.13 -23.13 -3.30
N ARG A 716 2.91 -23.26 -2.74
CA ARG A 716 1.89 -22.21 -2.75
C ARG A 716 2.23 -21.14 -1.71
N LEU A 717 2.28 -19.87 -2.10
CA LEU A 717 2.72 -18.74 -1.28
C LEU A 717 1.59 -17.75 -1.02
N SER A 718 0.67 -17.57 -1.96
CA SER A 718 -0.39 -16.57 -1.88
C SER A 718 -1.74 -17.13 -2.33
N GLU A 719 -2.79 -16.33 -2.18
CA GLU A 719 -4.12 -16.64 -2.67
C GLU A 719 -4.16 -16.86 -4.18
N GLU A 720 -3.30 -16.19 -4.94
CA GLU A 720 -3.21 -16.34 -6.40
C GLU A 720 -2.83 -17.77 -6.79
N ASP A 721 -2.00 -18.42 -5.99
CA ASP A 721 -1.58 -19.81 -6.22
C ASP A 721 -2.70 -20.82 -6.01
N LEU A 722 -3.78 -20.39 -5.34
CA LEU A 722 -4.97 -21.18 -5.11
C LEU A 722 -5.98 -21.06 -6.27
N LEU A 723 -5.81 -20.09 -7.17
CA LEU A 723 -6.67 -19.90 -8.33
C LEU A 723 -6.29 -20.83 -9.49
N LEU A 724 -7.27 -21.56 -10.05
CA LEU A 724 -7.03 -22.47 -11.19
C LEU A 724 -6.57 -21.70 -12.44
N THR A 725 -5.47 -22.12 -13.07
CA THR A 725 -5.08 -21.61 -14.39
C THR A 725 -5.96 -22.21 -15.50
N LYS A 726 -6.33 -21.37 -16.48
CA LYS A 726 -7.18 -21.75 -17.63
C LYS A 726 -6.56 -22.79 -18.56
N GLU A 727 -5.24 -22.95 -18.54
CA GLU A 727 -4.50 -23.78 -19.51
C GLU A 727 -4.36 -25.25 -19.09
N THR A 728 -4.33 -25.55 -17.79
CA THR A 728 -4.06 -26.92 -17.30
C THR A 728 -5.15 -27.49 -16.41
N GLY A 729 -6.12 -26.68 -15.96
CA GLY A 729 -7.18 -27.12 -15.03
C GLY A 729 -6.66 -27.52 -13.64
N THR A 730 -5.36 -27.37 -13.36
CA THR A 730 -4.72 -27.63 -12.06
C THR A 730 -3.47 -26.76 -11.90
N ASN A 731 -3.30 -26.10 -10.75
CA ASN A 731 -2.01 -25.55 -10.33
C ASN A 731 -1.19 -26.64 -9.62
N GLN A 732 0.03 -26.90 -10.08
CA GLN A 732 0.97 -27.83 -9.42
C GLN A 732 1.74 -27.16 -8.26
N PHE A 733 1.06 -26.41 -7.39
CA PHE A 733 1.66 -25.88 -6.17
C PHE A 733 1.45 -26.86 -5.00
N TYR A 734 2.44 -27.00 -4.13
CA TYR A 734 2.38 -27.90 -2.97
C TYR A 734 2.24 -27.10 -1.66
N PRO A 735 1.60 -27.64 -0.61
CA PRO A 735 1.58 -27.02 0.72
C PRO A 735 2.98 -26.78 1.25
N TYR A 736 3.15 -25.77 2.11
CA TYR A 736 4.45 -25.52 2.73
C TYR A 736 4.72 -26.48 3.89
N GLU A 737 5.32 -27.63 3.59
CA GLU A 737 5.64 -28.67 4.58
C GLU A 737 7.11 -28.60 5.05
N ASN A 738 7.59 -29.65 5.74
CA ASN A 738 8.98 -29.79 6.19
C ASN A 738 9.94 -29.81 4.99
N GLN A 739 10.75 -28.76 4.85
CA GLN A 739 11.60 -28.59 3.67
C GLN A 739 12.77 -29.57 3.66
N LEU A 740 13.22 -30.06 4.82
CA LEU A 740 14.31 -31.04 4.92
C LEU A 740 13.97 -32.40 4.31
N LEU A 741 12.69 -32.70 4.11
CA LEU A 741 12.25 -34.04 3.65
C LEU A 741 11.68 -34.02 2.23
N THR A 742 11.49 -32.86 1.63
CA THR A 742 10.92 -32.73 0.27
C THR A 742 11.98 -32.70 -0.83
N LYS A 743 13.25 -32.68 -0.45
CA LYS A 743 14.42 -32.67 -1.33
C LYS A 743 15.58 -33.43 -0.68
N SER A 744 16.54 -33.84 -1.50
CA SER A 744 17.70 -34.63 -1.06
C SER A 744 18.79 -34.61 -2.11
N ILE A 745 20.02 -34.94 -1.71
CA ILE A 745 21.10 -35.32 -2.64
C ILE A 745 21.25 -36.84 -2.63
N TRP A 746 21.49 -37.43 -3.80
CA TRP A 746 21.67 -38.86 -3.96
C TRP A 746 22.68 -39.21 -5.06
N SER A 747 23.26 -40.41 -4.98
CA SER A 747 24.10 -40.96 -6.04
C SER A 747 24.13 -42.49 -6.01
N ARG A 748 24.60 -43.08 -7.12
CA ARG A 748 24.93 -44.51 -7.22
C ARG A 748 26.43 -44.79 -7.09
N SER A 749 27.23 -43.74 -7.02
CA SER A 749 28.69 -43.79 -6.89
C SER A 749 29.10 -43.32 -5.49
N PRO A 750 30.19 -43.84 -4.89
CA PRO A 750 30.65 -43.35 -3.60
C PRO A 750 30.99 -41.86 -3.62
N ALA A 751 30.64 -41.15 -2.55
CA ALA A 751 31.00 -39.75 -2.37
C ALA A 751 31.33 -39.44 -0.90
N SER A 752 31.97 -38.30 -0.66
CA SER A 752 32.30 -37.84 0.68
C SER A 752 32.07 -36.35 0.84
N PHE A 753 31.42 -35.99 1.94
CA PHE A 753 31.16 -34.61 2.35
C PHE A 753 32.07 -34.26 3.52
N GLN A 754 32.72 -33.09 3.45
CA GLN A 754 33.63 -32.61 4.49
C GLN A 754 33.09 -31.31 5.10
N VAL A 755 33.27 -31.17 6.42
CA VAL A 755 33.03 -29.95 7.19
C VAL A 755 34.25 -29.70 8.07
N ASP A 756 34.76 -28.48 8.03
CA ASP A 756 35.81 -28.01 8.90
C ASP A 756 35.19 -27.52 10.21
N LEU A 757 35.73 -27.99 11.33
CA LEU A 757 35.23 -27.72 12.69
C LEU A 757 36.40 -27.40 13.61
N THR A 758 36.12 -26.66 14.69
CA THR A 758 37.12 -26.52 15.76
C THR A 758 37.33 -27.87 16.46
N PRO A 759 38.57 -28.24 16.85
CA PRO A 759 38.80 -29.47 17.57
C PRO A 759 37.93 -29.57 18.83
N GLY A 760 37.26 -30.71 19.02
CA GLY A 760 36.29 -30.89 20.09
C GLY A 760 35.41 -32.12 19.91
N SER A 761 34.51 -32.33 20.88
CA SER A 761 33.55 -33.42 20.84
C SER A 761 32.19 -32.93 20.34
N TYR A 762 31.65 -33.61 19.33
CA TYR A 762 30.40 -33.28 18.68
C TYR A 762 29.47 -34.48 18.62
N GLN A 763 28.18 -34.21 18.47
CA GLN A 763 27.19 -35.16 18.00
C GLN A 763 26.71 -34.75 16.62
N VAL A 764 26.68 -35.74 15.74
CA VAL A 764 26.23 -35.63 14.37
C VAL A 764 24.89 -36.32 14.27
N GLN A 765 23.92 -35.64 13.66
CA GLN A 765 22.65 -36.24 13.26
C GLN A 765 22.53 -36.22 11.75
N LEU A 766 22.33 -37.39 11.16
CA LEU A 766 22.02 -37.56 9.74
C LEU A 766 20.54 -37.88 9.58
N THR A 767 19.84 -37.09 8.77
CA THR A 767 18.41 -37.29 8.49
C THR A 767 18.22 -37.78 7.06
N PHE A 768 17.48 -38.87 6.95
CA PHE A 768 17.08 -39.50 5.70
C PHE A 768 15.56 -39.52 5.60
N GLY A 769 15.00 -38.89 4.58
CA GLY A 769 13.59 -39.02 4.26
C GLY A 769 13.27 -38.41 2.91
N ASP A 770 12.52 -39.17 2.11
CA ASP A 770 12.07 -38.73 0.79
C ASP A 770 10.53 -38.63 0.81
N ARG A 771 10.05 -37.40 0.99
CA ARG A 771 8.65 -36.97 0.87
C ARG A 771 8.46 -36.08 -0.36
N SER A 772 9.37 -36.17 -1.35
CA SER A 772 9.19 -35.47 -2.62
C SER A 772 7.96 -36.01 -3.37
N PRO A 773 7.42 -35.27 -4.35
CA PRO A 773 6.30 -35.74 -5.17
C PRO A 773 6.56 -37.08 -5.90
N GLN A 774 7.83 -37.47 -6.05
CA GLN A 774 8.26 -38.72 -6.67
C GLN A 774 8.97 -39.64 -5.66
N ALA A 775 8.51 -39.63 -4.40
CA ALA A 775 9.12 -40.39 -3.31
C ALA A 775 9.37 -41.85 -3.67
N ARG A 776 10.59 -42.33 -3.43
CA ARG A 776 11.00 -43.71 -3.75
C ARG A 776 11.76 -44.39 -2.62
N ARG A 777 12.00 -45.70 -2.79
CA ARG A 777 12.80 -46.49 -1.87
C ARG A 777 14.28 -46.27 -2.18
N HIS A 778 15.09 -46.05 -1.15
CA HIS A 778 16.54 -45.87 -1.25
C HIS A 778 17.32 -46.95 -0.48
N GLY A 779 18.54 -47.22 -0.92
CA GLY A 779 19.44 -48.21 -0.33
C GLY A 779 19.16 -49.66 -0.75
N PRO A 780 19.90 -50.65 -0.22
CA PRO A 780 20.80 -50.53 0.94
C PRO A 780 22.00 -49.61 0.68
N MET A 781 22.33 -48.77 1.66
CA MET A 781 23.49 -47.89 1.65
C MET A 781 24.35 -48.08 2.90
N SER A 782 25.66 -47.81 2.75
CA SER A 782 26.63 -47.80 3.82
C SER A 782 27.13 -46.37 4.06
N ILE A 783 27.32 -46.02 5.33
CA ILE A 783 27.71 -44.67 5.76
C ILE A 783 28.85 -44.79 6.76
N THR A 784 29.89 -43.97 6.56
CA THR A 784 31.03 -43.86 7.49
C THR A 784 31.25 -42.41 7.92
N LEU A 785 31.58 -42.21 9.19
CA LEU A 785 31.96 -40.94 9.79
C LEU A 785 33.42 -41.02 10.27
N ASN A 786 34.31 -40.19 9.70
CA ASN A 786 35.76 -40.23 9.93
C ASN A 786 36.35 -41.66 9.80
N GLY A 787 35.88 -42.41 8.80
CA GLY A 787 36.31 -43.78 8.53
C GLY A 787 35.67 -44.86 9.42
N ARG A 788 34.92 -44.48 10.47
CA ARG A 788 34.14 -45.40 11.30
C ARG A 788 32.78 -45.67 10.64
N LYS A 789 32.41 -46.94 10.48
CA LYS A 789 31.09 -47.32 9.96
C LYS A 789 30.00 -47.02 10.98
N ILE A 790 28.95 -46.33 10.53
CA ILE A 790 27.78 -45.97 11.36
C ILE A 790 26.47 -46.56 10.80
N ALA A 791 26.46 -46.99 9.53
CA ALA A 791 25.42 -47.84 8.94
C ALA A 791 26.01 -48.70 7.82
N GLU A 792 25.54 -49.94 7.63
CA GLU A 792 26.03 -50.85 6.59
C GLU A 792 24.99 -51.22 5.53
N GLU A 793 23.75 -51.52 5.94
CA GLU A 793 22.66 -51.93 5.04
C GLU A 793 21.40 -51.08 5.24
N LEU A 794 21.56 -49.76 5.35
CA LEU A 794 20.44 -48.87 5.60
C LEU A 794 19.50 -48.81 4.39
N VAL A 795 18.24 -49.17 4.58
CA VAL A 795 17.16 -49.04 3.59
C VAL A 795 16.12 -48.06 4.13
N VAL A 796 15.74 -47.09 3.31
CA VAL A 796 14.69 -46.12 3.65
C VAL A 796 13.52 -46.28 2.68
N ALA A 797 12.34 -46.52 3.22
CA ALA A 797 11.11 -46.66 2.43
C ALA A 797 10.54 -45.28 2.03
N PRO A 798 9.78 -45.17 0.92
CA PRO A 798 9.18 -43.92 0.49
C PRO A 798 8.38 -43.24 1.61
N GLY A 799 8.58 -41.94 1.81
CA GLY A 799 7.90 -41.12 2.82
C GLY A 799 8.32 -41.36 4.29
N LYS A 800 9.13 -42.40 4.56
CA LYS A 800 9.62 -42.70 5.91
C LYS A 800 10.86 -41.87 6.24
N ARG A 801 10.94 -41.44 7.50
CA ARG A 801 12.09 -40.74 8.06
C ARG A 801 12.94 -41.70 8.89
N VAL A 802 14.25 -41.61 8.75
CA VAL A 802 15.26 -42.25 9.61
C VAL A 802 16.26 -41.19 10.04
N ASP A 803 16.52 -41.10 11.34
CA ASP A 803 17.59 -40.27 11.90
C ASP A 803 18.67 -41.18 12.51
N LEU A 804 19.95 -40.92 12.18
CA LEU A 804 21.09 -41.57 12.80
C LEU A 804 21.84 -40.55 13.66
N TYR A 805 22.27 -40.96 14.85
CA TYR A 805 22.98 -40.11 15.81
C TYR A 805 24.32 -40.74 16.18
N GLU A 806 25.40 -39.99 16.05
CA GLU A 806 26.74 -40.47 16.40
C GLU A 806 27.56 -39.39 17.08
N ASN A 807 28.24 -39.76 18.16
CA ASN A 807 29.19 -38.89 18.84
C ASN A 807 30.58 -39.08 18.21
N VAL A 808 31.24 -37.98 17.88
CA VAL A 808 32.55 -37.96 17.22
C VAL A 808 33.47 -36.97 17.92
N GLU A 809 34.74 -37.36 18.05
CA GLU A 809 35.81 -36.48 18.49
C GLU A 809 36.59 -36.01 17.27
N VAL A 810 36.63 -34.69 17.06
CA VAL A 810 37.30 -34.05 15.94
C VAL A 810 38.64 -33.52 16.46
N THR A 811 39.75 -34.06 15.96
CA THR A 811 41.11 -33.70 16.43
C THR A 811 41.92 -32.94 15.39
N ASP A 812 41.72 -33.22 14.11
CA ASP A 812 42.41 -32.61 12.96
C ASP A 812 41.63 -31.44 12.36
N GLY A 813 40.55 -31.04 13.02
CA GLY A 813 39.67 -29.96 12.60
C GLY A 813 38.73 -30.33 11.45
N LYS A 814 38.58 -31.63 11.12
CA LYS A 814 37.76 -32.07 9.98
C LYS A 814 36.80 -33.18 10.36
N LEU A 815 35.60 -33.08 9.78
CA LEU A 815 34.56 -34.10 9.84
C LEU A 815 34.25 -34.56 8.42
N ASN A 816 34.44 -35.85 8.15
CA ASN A 816 34.24 -36.48 6.86
C ASN A 816 33.13 -37.54 6.94
N LEU A 817 32.11 -37.35 6.11
CA LEU A 817 30.97 -38.25 5.92
C LEU A 817 31.07 -38.91 4.56
N SER A 818 31.29 -40.23 4.52
CA SER A 818 31.36 -40.99 3.26
C SER A 818 30.15 -41.89 3.08
N PHE A 819 29.62 -41.91 1.87
CA PHE A 819 28.45 -42.70 1.47
C PHE A 819 28.83 -43.67 0.35
N SER A 820 28.29 -44.88 0.40
CA SER A 820 28.43 -45.87 -0.68
C SER A 820 27.22 -46.80 -0.75
N CYS A 821 27.03 -47.48 -1.87
CA CYS A 821 25.95 -48.44 -2.07
C CYS A 821 26.36 -49.56 -3.03
N PRO A 822 25.70 -50.73 -3.01
CA PRO A 822 25.93 -51.79 -3.98
C PRO A 822 25.52 -51.40 -5.42
N PRO A 823 26.01 -52.12 -6.45
CA PRO A 823 25.62 -51.88 -7.83
C PRO A 823 24.09 -51.92 -8.04
N GLY A 824 23.54 -50.92 -8.74
CA GLY A 824 22.11 -50.81 -9.02
C GLY A 824 21.27 -50.20 -7.89
N GLN A 825 21.86 -49.92 -6.73
CA GLN A 825 21.25 -49.19 -5.63
C GLN A 825 21.71 -47.73 -5.62
N ASP A 826 21.14 -46.92 -4.73
CA ASP A 826 21.58 -45.55 -4.45
C ASP A 826 21.73 -45.31 -2.94
N TRP A 827 22.51 -44.29 -2.61
CA TRP A 827 22.50 -43.65 -1.30
C TRP A 827 21.93 -42.24 -1.46
N PHE A 828 21.39 -41.69 -0.37
CA PHE A 828 20.89 -40.32 -0.36
C PHE A 828 21.07 -39.71 1.03
N ILE A 829 20.97 -38.40 1.14
CA ILE A 829 20.91 -37.66 2.40
C ILE A 829 19.98 -36.46 2.22
N SER A 830 19.18 -36.15 3.24
CA SER A 830 18.27 -34.99 3.21
C SER A 830 18.76 -33.86 4.12
N ALA A 831 19.24 -34.17 5.33
CA ALA A 831 19.79 -33.15 6.22
C ALA A 831 20.94 -33.67 7.10
N LEU A 832 21.78 -32.75 7.58
CA LEU A 832 22.85 -32.97 8.54
C LEU A 832 22.79 -31.86 9.60
N THR A 833 22.82 -32.23 10.88
CA THR A 833 23.04 -31.26 11.97
C THR A 833 24.22 -31.69 12.83
N ILE A 834 25.05 -30.71 13.20
CA ILE A 834 26.24 -30.90 14.03
C ILE A 834 26.07 -30.03 15.28
N ARG A 835 26.15 -30.65 16.46
CA ARG A 835 26.06 -29.96 17.75
C ARG A 835 27.23 -30.34 18.66
N PRO A 836 27.79 -29.42 19.45
CA PRO A 836 28.81 -29.75 20.43
C PRO A 836 28.19 -30.63 21.53
N VAL A 837 29.05 -31.41 22.20
CA VAL A 837 28.64 -32.18 23.40
C VAL A 837 28.32 -31.25 24.58
N ALA A 838 28.99 -30.09 24.64
CA ALA A 838 28.67 -29.05 25.61
C ALA A 838 27.27 -28.46 25.37
N PRO A 839 26.59 -27.97 26.43
CA PRO A 839 25.32 -27.26 26.29
C PRO A 839 25.37 -26.12 25.28
N LEU A 840 24.31 -25.98 24.49
CA LEU A 840 24.09 -24.81 23.62
C LEU A 840 22.96 -23.97 24.20
N ILE A 841 23.18 -22.66 24.17
CA ILE A 841 22.27 -21.64 24.70
C ILE A 841 21.83 -20.77 23.52
N ARG A 842 20.52 -20.56 23.39
CA ARG A 842 19.89 -19.64 22.43
C ARG A 842 19.03 -18.63 23.21
N HIS A 843 19.06 -17.40 22.76
CA HIS A 843 18.40 -16.29 23.43
C HIS A 843 18.21 -15.16 22.42
N LEU A 844 17.02 -14.55 22.40
CA LEU A 844 16.78 -13.26 21.74
C LEU A 844 17.31 -12.11 22.61
N PRO A 845 18.39 -11.41 22.19
CA PRO A 845 18.95 -10.31 22.97
C PRO A 845 17.95 -9.17 23.18
N LEU A 846 18.12 -8.46 24.30
CA LEU A 846 17.29 -7.30 24.64
C LEU A 846 17.98 -6.00 24.22
N ASN A 847 17.23 -5.09 23.62
CA ASN A 847 17.77 -3.81 23.15
C ASN A 847 17.68 -2.68 24.17
N SER A 848 16.70 -2.71 25.06
CA SER A 848 16.58 -1.81 26.20
C SER A 848 15.64 -2.41 27.23
N TRP A 849 15.67 -1.89 28.46
CA TRP A 849 14.75 -2.30 29.51
C TRP A 849 14.31 -1.13 30.40
N ARG A 850 13.11 -1.25 30.96
CA ARG A 850 12.50 -0.26 31.85
C ARG A 850 12.94 -0.47 33.30
N ARG A 851 13.54 0.55 33.91
CA ARG A 851 14.15 0.54 35.25
C ARG A 851 13.16 0.17 36.36
N GLU A 852 11.91 0.58 36.20
CA GLU A 852 10.81 0.44 37.16
C GLU A 852 10.14 -0.94 37.08
N ARG A 853 10.58 -1.80 36.15
CA ARG A 853 10.03 -3.14 35.96
C ARG A 853 11.11 -4.19 36.16
N PRO A 854 10.80 -5.31 36.82
CA PRO A 854 11.74 -6.40 36.95
C PRO A 854 12.10 -6.94 35.57
N LEU A 855 13.38 -7.17 35.31
CA LEU A 855 13.85 -7.65 34.01
C LEU A 855 13.86 -9.17 33.97
N THR A 856 13.03 -9.77 33.11
CA THR A 856 13.05 -11.22 32.89
C THR A 856 13.83 -11.57 31.63
N ILE A 857 14.87 -12.38 31.80
CA ILE A 857 15.69 -12.93 30.71
C ILE A 857 15.33 -14.40 30.54
N GLN A 858 15.05 -14.77 29.29
CA GLN A 858 14.67 -16.13 28.90
C GLN A 858 15.73 -16.73 27.99
N ALA A 859 16.14 -17.97 28.22
CA ALA A 859 17.02 -18.68 27.31
C ALA A 859 16.54 -20.11 27.07
N THR A 860 16.75 -20.59 25.85
CA THR A 860 16.58 -21.99 25.47
C THR A 860 17.95 -22.68 25.57
N VAL A 861 18.07 -23.66 26.45
CA VAL A 861 19.30 -24.38 26.74
C VAL A 861 19.11 -25.87 26.48
N THR A 862 19.89 -26.40 25.54
CA THR A 862 19.85 -27.81 25.16
C THR A 862 21.23 -28.46 25.28
N GLY A 863 21.28 -29.71 25.71
CA GLY A 863 22.52 -30.47 25.84
C GLY A 863 22.31 -31.93 25.44
N ILE A 864 23.39 -32.63 25.11
CA ILE A 864 23.33 -34.09 24.91
C ILE A 864 23.12 -34.78 26.27
N ASN A 865 23.83 -34.29 27.28
CA ASN A 865 23.60 -34.69 28.65
C ASN A 865 22.55 -33.76 29.29
N PRO A 866 21.80 -34.25 30.30
CA PRO A 866 20.87 -33.41 31.05
C PRO A 866 21.56 -32.18 31.64
N ILE A 867 20.92 -31.03 31.48
CA ILE A 867 21.40 -29.76 32.03
C ILE A 867 21.28 -29.79 33.56
N GLY A 868 22.38 -29.51 34.25
CA GLY A 868 22.44 -29.50 35.71
C GLY A 868 22.08 -28.12 36.28
N GLN A 869 22.60 -27.06 35.67
CA GLN A 869 22.31 -25.67 36.06
C GLN A 869 22.47 -24.72 34.88
N VAL A 870 21.70 -23.63 34.89
CA VAL A 870 21.84 -22.49 33.99
C VAL A 870 21.95 -21.25 34.85
N ILE A 871 22.90 -20.38 34.54
CA ILE A 871 23.23 -19.19 35.31
C ILE A 871 23.18 -17.97 34.40
N LEU A 872 22.38 -16.99 34.80
CA LEU A 872 22.45 -15.63 34.30
C LEU A 872 23.52 -14.88 35.10
N ASN A 873 24.58 -14.46 34.41
CA ASN A 873 25.60 -13.59 34.96
C ASN A 873 25.25 -12.17 34.52
N TYR A 874 25.00 -11.24 35.44
CA TYR A 874 24.70 -9.84 35.10
C TYR A 874 25.48 -8.84 35.94
N GLN A 875 25.70 -7.64 35.41
CA GLN A 875 26.45 -6.58 36.07
C GLN A 875 25.91 -5.22 35.63
N THR A 876 25.82 -4.27 36.56
CA THR A 876 25.58 -2.85 36.22
C THR A 876 26.90 -2.11 36.03
N GLU A 877 26.91 -1.02 35.25
CA GLU A 877 28.12 -0.26 34.87
C GLU A 877 29.06 0.15 36.03
N ASN A 878 28.55 0.23 37.27
CA ASN A 878 29.29 0.70 38.44
C ASN A 878 29.85 -0.42 39.33
N GLU A 879 29.60 -1.69 38.99
CA GLU A 879 30.03 -2.84 39.77
C GLU A 879 31.39 -3.36 39.29
N ARG A 880 32.13 -4.10 40.13
CA ARG A 880 33.44 -4.68 39.77
C ARG A 880 33.39 -6.14 39.31
N GLY A 881 32.22 -6.78 39.33
CA GLY A 881 32.03 -8.17 38.94
C GLY A 881 30.56 -8.51 38.71
N TYR A 882 30.31 -9.67 38.09
CA TYR A 882 28.97 -10.13 37.76
C TYR A 882 28.29 -10.81 38.96
N HIS A 883 27.03 -10.45 39.20
CA HIS A 883 26.09 -11.21 40.01
C HIS A 883 25.65 -12.45 39.26
N MET A 884 25.36 -13.52 40.00
CA MET A 884 24.94 -14.80 39.43
C MET A 884 23.53 -15.13 39.92
N ILE A 885 22.61 -15.35 38.98
CA ILE A 885 21.26 -15.86 39.25
C ILE A 885 21.12 -17.22 38.60
N ILE A 886 20.78 -18.24 39.38
CA ILE A 886 20.39 -19.54 38.83
C ILE A 886 19.05 -19.34 38.12
N MET A 887 19.02 -19.62 36.82
CA MET A 887 17.80 -19.56 36.03
C MET A 887 16.90 -20.75 36.36
N THR A 888 15.61 -20.49 36.56
CA THR A 888 14.60 -21.49 36.88
C THR A 888 14.09 -22.16 35.60
N PRO A 889 14.07 -23.50 35.51
CA PRO A 889 13.45 -24.18 34.37
C PRO A 889 11.94 -23.98 34.39
N VAL A 890 11.39 -23.51 33.26
CA VAL A 890 9.94 -23.34 33.06
C VAL A 890 9.38 -24.21 31.94
N GLY A 891 10.25 -24.85 31.17
CA GLY A 891 9.94 -25.81 30.13
C GLY A 891 10.95 -26.95 30.10
N ALA A 892 10.93 -27.76 29.03
CA ALA A 892 11.89 -28.85 28.85
C ALA A 892 13.33 -28.33 28.64
N ASP A 893 13.45 -27.24 27.91
CA ASP A 893 14.69 -26.57 27.52
C ASP A 893 14.68 -25.06 27.80
N THR A 894 13.56 -24.51 28.29
CA THR A 894 13.42 -23.08 28.60
C THR A 894 13.74 -22.74 30.05
N TYR A 895 14.58 -21.73 30.25
CA TYR A 895 14.99 -21.23 31.55
C TYR A 895 14.72 -19.73 31.67
N LEU A 896 14.27 -19.28 32.84
CA LEU A 896 14.01 -17.87 33.15
C LEU A 896 14.83 -17.41 34.36
N ALA A 897 15.35 -16.19 34.29
CA ALA A 897 15.80 -15.46 35.48
C ALA A 897 15.22 -14.06 35.46
N THR A 898 14.81 -13.58 36.63
CA THR A 898 14.30 -12.23 36.81
C THR A 898 15.27 -11.43 37.67
N ILE A 899 15.80 -10.33 37.13
CA ILE A 899 16.60 -9.34 37.85
C ILE A 899 15.60 -8.36 38.51
N PRO A 900 15.53 -8.31 39.85
CA PRO A 900 14.62 -7.41 40.54
C PRO A 900 14.95 -5.93 40.29
N THR A 901 13.93 -5.07 40.36
CA THR A 901 14.07 -3.61 40.12
C THR A 901 15.14 -2.95 40.97
N VAL A 902 15.36 -3.39 42.21
CA VAL A 902 16.37 -2.82 43.13
C VAL A 902 17.80 -2.85 42.55
N TYR A 903 18.11 -3.83 41.69
CA TYR A 903 19.40 -3.94 41.01
C TYR A 903 19.48 -3.14 39.72
N LEU A 904 18.34 -2.64 39.24
CA LEU A 904 18.23 -1.80 38.04
C LEU A 904 18.22 -0.30 38.42
N GLU A 905 18.07 0.03 39.70
CA GLU A 905 18.00 1.42 40.19
C GLU A 905 19.28 2.23 39.89
N GLN A 906 20.44 1.58 39.93
CA GLN A 906 21.76 2.18 39.73
C GLN A 906 22.38 1.72 38.39
N GLY A 907 22.94 2.69 37.65
CA GLY A 907 23.55 2.43 36.34
C GLY A 907 22.58 2.60 35.16
N ASN A 908 23.12 2.91 33.99
CA ASN A 908 22.34 3.10 32.75
C ASN A 908 22.53 1.94 31.76
N VAL A 909 23.48 1.04 32.02
CA VAL A 909 23.75 -0.15 31.22
C VAL A 909 23.86 -1.36 32.14
N LEU A 910 23.17 -2.43 31.75
CA LEU A 910 23.23 -3.76 32.31
C LEU A 910 23.96 -4.67 31.31
N ASN A 911 25.07 -5.23 31.72
CA ASN A 911 25.78 -6.24 30.95
C ASN A 911 25.39 -7.63 31.45
N TYR A 912 25.17 -8.60 30.56
CA TYR A 912 24.90 -9.97 30.96
C TYR A 912 25.42 -11.01 29.97
N TYR A 913 25.65 -12.21 30.46
CA TYR A 913 25.91 -13.40 29.66
C TYR A 913 25.34 -14.63 30.38
N ILE A 914 25.09 -15.70 29.64
CA ILE A 914 24.42 -16.88 30.17
C ILE A 914 25.36 -18.07 30.07
N THR A 915 25.55 -18.80 31.17
CA THR A 915 26.31 -20.05 31.20
C THR A 915 25.43 -21.22 31.57
N ALA A 916 25.75 -22.40 31.05
CA ALA A 916 25.03 -23.64 31.32
C ALA A 916 26.03 -24.76 31.58
N LEU A 917 25.79 -25.54 32.64
CA LEU A 917 26.60 -26.68 33.02
C LEU A 917 25.73 -27.94 32.98
N ASP A 918 26.18 -28.95 32.25
CA ASP A 918 25.53 -30.26 32.26
C ASP A 918 25.93 -31.10 33.48
N ASN A 919 25.20 -32.19 33.73
CA ASN A 919 25.47 -33.08 34.85
C ASN A 919 26.79 -33.89 34.74
N ARG A 920 27.53 -33.75 33.63
CA ARG A 920 28.86 -34.34 33.41
C ARG A 920 29.98 -33.29 33.52
N GLY A 921 29.65 -32.06 33.88
CA GLY A 921 30.60 -30.96 34.06
C GLY A 921 31.06 -30.32 32.75
N LYS A 922 30.35 -30.49 31.62
CA LYS A 922 30.59 -29.72 30.40
C LYS A 922 29.85 -28.40 30.48
N GLU A 923 30.56 -27.33 30.16
CA GLU A 923 30.05 -25.95 30.22
C GLU A 923 29.87 -25.39 28.81
N GLY A 924 28.75 -24.69 28.61
CA GLY A 924 28.48 -23.85 27.44
C GLY A 924 28.21 -22.41 27.89
N SER A 925 28.54 -21.44 27.05
CA SER A 925 28.33 -20.01 27.32
C SER A 925 27.78 -19.30 26.09
N LEU A 926 26.85 -18.37 26.30
CA LEU A 926 26.38 -17.41 25.31
C LEU A 926 26.72 -16.00 25.83
N GLY A 927 27.64 -15.34 25.13
CA GLY A 927 28.40 -14.21 25.65
C GLY A 927 29.52 -14.67 26.59
N SER A 928 30.27 -13.72 27.12
CA SER A 928 31.33 -13.97 28.10
C SER A 928 31.56 -12.73 28.98
N PHE A 929 32.48 -12.85 29.94
CA PHE A 929 32.95 -11.70 30.71
C PHE A 929 33.53 -10.59 29.81
N GLU A 930 34.24 -10.95 28.74
CA GLU A 930 34.88 -10.00 27.81
C GLU A 930 33.92 -9.50 26.72
N GLN A 931 32.90 -10.28 26.40
CA GLN A 931 31.91 -9.99 25.36
C GLN A 931 30.48 -10.25 25.89
N PRO A 932 30.00 -9.45 26.85
CA PRO A 932 28.63 -9.56 27.34
C PRO A 932 27.63 -8.95 26.35
N PHE A 933 26.36 -9.31 26.50
CA PHE A 933 25.26 -8.52 25.96
C PHE A 933 25.05 -7.28 26.80
N SER A 934 24.90 -6.13 26.14
CA SER A 934 24.68 -4.85 26.80
C SER A 934 23.23 -4.41 26.61
N VAL A 935 22.49 -4.24 27.71
CA VAL A 935 21.12 -3.75 27.76
C VAL A 935 21.10 -2.38 28.42
N PRO A 936 20.82 -1.31 27.67
CA PRO A 936 20.52 -0.02 28.26
C PRO A 936 19.29 -0.06 29.19
N VAL A 937 19.45 0.35 30.44
CA VAL A 937 18.39 0.39 31.48
C VAL A 937 17.92 1.82 31.70
N ARG A 938 16.67 2.08 31.32
CA ARG A 938 16.13 3.44 31.09
C ARG A 938 14.83 3.61 31.90
N LYS A 939 14.51 4.83 32.37
CA LYS A 939 13.29 5.08 33.17
C LYS A 939 12.02 4.95 32.32
N ASP A 940 10.92 4.52 32.94
CA ASP A 940 9.58 4.44 32.35
C ASP A 940 9.04 5.87 32.20
N GLY A 941 8.79 6.26 30.96
CA GLY A 941 8.19 7.54 30.60
C GLY A 941 7.41 7.35 29.31
N PRO A 942 6.12 7.74 29.26
CA PRO A 942 5.49 7.95 27.98
C PRO A 942 6.08 9.26 27.44
N SER A 943 7.06 9.15 26.55
CA SER A 943 7.40 10.32 25.77
C SER A 943 7.56 9.91 24.32
N PHE A 944 6.42 9.90 23.62
CA PHE A 944 6.49 10.33 22.24
C PHE A 944 7.04 11.75 22.29
N PRO A 945 8.27 12.00 21.80
CA PRO A 945 8.87 13.30 21.94
C PRO A 945 8.03 14.29 21.13
N ALA A 946 7.60 15.38 21.76
CA ALA A 946 7.00 16.47 21.02
C ALA A 946 8.13 17.32 20.43
N ILE A 947 8.14 17.47 19.11
CA ILE A 947 9.02 18.41 18.42
C ILE A 947 8.29 19.73 18.19
N PHE A 948 8.96 20.83 18.49
CA PHE A 948 8.53 22.18 18.16
C PHE A 948 9.51 22.70 17.12
N HIS A 949 9.03 22.86 15.90
CA HIS A 949 9.81 23.33 14.78
C HIS A 949 8.96 24.29 13.95
N PHE A 950 9.56 25.42 13.58
CA PHE A 950 8.98 26.37 12.64
C PHE A 950 9.93 26.45 11.44
N PRO A 951 9.48 26.07 10.23
CA PRO A 951 10.27 26.24 9.03
C PRO A 951 10.73 27.70 8.89
N PRO A 952 12.03 27.97 8.71
CA PRO A 952 12.52 29.33 8.58
C PRO A 952 11.98 29.99 7.31
N SER A 953 12.00 31.32 7.25
CA SER A 953 11.79 32.08 5.99
C SER A 953 13.13 32.72 5.60
N PRO A 954 14.03 32.00 4.90
CA PRO A 954 15.34 32.52 4.54
C PRO A 954 15.20 33.74 3.63
N ALA A 955 15.99 34.79 3.88
CA ALA A 955 15.97 35.98 3.04
C ALA A 955 16.67 35.72 1.69
N ASP A 956 16.28 36.46 0.65
CA ASP A 956 16.99 36.45 -0.62
C ASP A 956 18.45 36.89 -0.41
N GLY A 957 19.40 36.02 -0.78
CA GLY A 957 20.85 36.27 -0.63
C GLY A 957 21.51 35.62 0.59
N ASP A 958 20.76 35.03 1.54
CA ASP A 958 21.36 34.28 2.65
C ASP A 958 22.11 33.04 2.14
N GLN A 959 23.39 32.91 2.52
CA GLN A 959 24.24 31.78 2.14
C GLN A 959 24.01 30.52 2.98
N THR A 960 23.29 30.64 4.10
CA THR A 960 23.07 29.56 5.06
C THR A 960 21.60 29.45 5.43
N ILE A 961 21.06 28.23 5.45
CA ILE A 961 19.72 27.93 5.97
C ILE A 961 19.88 27.33 7.37
N THR A 962 19.41 28.06 8.38
CA THR A 962 19.41 27.60 9.77
C THR A 962 18.10 26.89 10.10
N LEU A 963 18.18 25.60 10.43
CA LEU A 963 17.06 24.81 10.92
C LEU A 963 17.20 24.61 12.43
N LYS A 964 16.12 24.91 13.17
CA LYS A 964 16.05 24.80 14.63
C LYS A 964 14.85 23.98 15.04
N CYS A 965 15.01 23.12 16.04
CA CYS A 965 13.88 22.46 16.69
C CYS A 965 14.10 22.34 18.19
N SER A 966 13.02 22.34 18.96
CA SER A 966 13.05 22.00 20.38
C SER A 966 12.29 20.70 20.60
N VAL A 967 12.86 19.79 21.38
CA VAL A 967 12.24 18.48 21.63
C VAL A 967 11.89 18.36 23.11
N ARG A 968 10.70 17.84 23.42
CA ARG A 968 10.19 17.68 24.80
C ARG A 968 9.64 16.28 25.05
N PRO A 969 9.91 15.68 26.22
CA PRO A 969 10.80 16.15 27.27
C PRO A 969 12.27 16.04 26.85
N ALA A 970 13.01 17.15 26.94
CA ALA A 970 14.40 17.20 26.48
C ALA A 970 15.33 16.29 27.28
N THR A 971 14.97 15.99 28.53
CA THR A 971 15.66 15.03 29.39
C THR A 971 15.65 13.61 28.85
N GLU A 972 14.85 13.32 27.83
CA GLU A 972 14.74 12.01 27.20
C GLU A 972 15.34 11.98 25.80
N VAL A 973 15.99 13.05 25.33
CA VAL A 973 16.55 13.10 23.97
C VAL A 973 18.05 12.78 24.00
N GLU A 974 18.44 11.73 23.30
CA GLU A 974 19.85 11.33 23.14
C GLU A 974 20.49 12.10 21.96
N LYS A 975 19.79 12.15 20.82
CA LYS A 975 20.31 12.72 19.58
C LYS A 975 19.17 13.18 18.69
N VAL A 976 19.35 14.30 17.99
CA VAL A 976 18.47 14.73 16.91
C VAL A 976 19.26 14.73 15.60
N THR A 977 18.77 13.98 14.62
CA THR A 977 19.34 13.90 13.28
C THR A 977 18.39 14.54 12.29
N LEU A 978 18.88 15.44 11.45
CA LEU A 978 18.15 15.97 10.31
C LEU A 978 18.45 15.11 9.08
N TYR A 979 17.41 14.60 8.43
CA TYR A 979 17.49 14.01 7.10
C TYR A 979 16.94 15.01 6.09
N TYR A 980 17.64 15.21 4.97
CA TYR A 980 17.20 16.14 3.93
C TYR A 980 17.60 15.66 2.54
N ILE A 981 16.79 16.00 1.55
CA ILE A 981 17.07 15.69 0.14
C ILE A 981 17.74 16.92 -0.47
N ASN A 982 18.96 16.75 -1.01
CA ASN A 982 19.61 17.78 -1.82
C ASN A 982 19.11 17.69 -3.28
N GLY A 983 19.37 18.67 -4.13
CA GLY A 983 18.83 18.57 -5.50
C GLY A 983 19.53 17.57 -6.42
N GLU A 984 20.56 16.84 -5.97
CA GLU A 984 20.97 15.61 -6.67
C GLU A 984 19.97 14.45 -6.42
N LYS A 985 18.83 14.71 -5.77
CA LYS A 985 17.84 13.74 -5.29
C LYS A 985 18.44 12.68 -4.37
N LYS A 986 19.52 13.02 -3.66
CA LYS A 986 20.14 12.14 -2.67
C LYS A 986 19.71 12.55 -1.27
N GLU A 987 19.33 11.56 -0.48
CA GLU A 987 19.09 11.75 0.95
C GLU A 987 20.43 11.91 1.66
N ASN A 988 20.53 12.97 2.47
CA ASN A 988 21.67 13.29 3.30
C ASN A 988 21.21 13.33 4.76
N GLN A 989 22.14 13.12 5.70
CA GLN A 989 21.86 13.19 7.12
C GLN A 989 22.91 14.03 7.86
N VAL A 990 22.48 14.78 8.86
CA VAL A 990 23.36 15.58 9.72
C VAL A 990 22.85 15.56 11.16
N THR A 991 23.76 15.31 12.11
CA THR A 991 23.42 15.42 13.54
C THR A 991 23.35 16.89 13.94
N MET A 992 22.26 17.30 14.57
CA MET A 992 22.06 18.70 14.99
C MET A 992 22.79 18.99 16.30
N GLY A 993 23.40 20.17 16.41
CA GLY A 993 24.10 20.62 17.62
C GLY A 993 23.11 21.21 18.64
N ALA A 994 23.28 20.91 19.93
CA ALA A 994 22.47 21.51 20.99
C ALA A 994 22.96 22.94 21.33
N GLU A 995 22.06 23.93 21.32
CA GLU A 995 22.30 25.30 21.77
C GLU A 995 21.73 25.53 23.19
N ASN A 996 22.59 25.77 24.18
CA ASN A 996 22.28 26.29 25.53
C ASN A 996 21.16 25.56 26.35
N THR A 997 20.81 26.11 27.52
CA THR A 997 20.00 25.48 28.59
C THR A 997 18.54 25.15 28.24
N ASP A 998 18.02 25.63 27.11
CA ASP A 998 16.62 25.42 26.70
C ASP A 998 16.40 24.14 25.86
N ASN A 999 17.48 23.41 25.55
CA ASN A 999 17.49 22.19 24.74
C ASN A 999 16.91 22.38 23.32
N GLU A 1000 17.32 23.47 22.67
CA GLU A 1000 17.11 23.69 21.24
C GLU A 1000 18.25 23.04 20.44
N TYR A 1001 17.91 22.38 19.33
CA TYR A 1001 18.85 21.77 18.40
C TYR A 1001 18.92 22.61 17.14
N ARG A 1002 20.13 22.83 16.62
CA ARG A 1002 20.40 23.65 15.45
C ARG A 1002 21.31 22.95 14.44
N VAL A 1003 21.05 23.19 13.16
CA VAL A 1003 22.02 22.97 12.09
C VAL A 1003 21.96 24.10 11.07
N ASP A 1004 23.13 24.49 10.56
CA ASP A 1004 23.28 25.44 9.47
C ASP A 1004 23.68 24.69 8.20
N LEU A 1005 22.85 24.76 7.16
CA LEU A 1005 23.09 24.13 5.86
C LEU A 1005 23.64 25.17 4.87
N ASP A 1006 24.72 24.85 4.16
CA ASP A 1006 25.24 25.71 3.09
C ASP A 1006 24.31 25.66 1.88
N ARG A 1007 23.73 26.81 1.52
CA ARG A 1007 22.80 26.92 0.40
C ARG A 1007 23.46 26.61 -0.94
N ARG A 1008 24.80 26.67 -1.06
CA ARG A 1008 25.51 26.24 -2.28
C ARG A 1008 25.55 24.72 -2.47
N GLN A 1009 25.41 23.96 -1.39
CA GLN A 1009 25.34 22.49 -1.42
C GLN A 1009 23.90 21.98 -1.63
N LEU A 1010 22.93 22.89 -1.54
CA LEU A 1010 21.53 22.69 -1.87
C LEU A 1010 21.33 23.26 -3.29
N LEU A 1011 20.99 22.43 -4.28
CA LEU A 1011 20.83 22.86 -5.68
C LEU A 1011 19.79 24.00 -5.87
N PRO A 1012 19.76 24.65 -7.06
CA PRO A 1012 18.90 25.80 -7.36
C PRO A 1012 17.40 25.49 -7.46
N GLU A 1013 16.97 24.24 -7.23
CA GLU A 1013 15.56 23.92 -7.10
C GLU A 1013 15.04 24.56 -5.81
N ALA A 1014 14.04 25.42 -5.95
CA ALA A 1014 13.58 26.33 -4.91
C ALA A 1014 12.96 25.65 -3.68
N ILE A 1015 13.08 24.33 -3.49
CA ILE A 1015 12.39 23.54 -2.47
C ILE A 1015 13.36 22.55 -1.78
N LEU A 1016 13.54 22.70 -0.47
CA LEU A 1016 14.23 21.76 0.42
C LEU A 1016 13.22 20.87 1.15
N LYS A 1017 13.35 19.55 1.03
CA LYS A 1017 12.57 18.58 1.81
C LYS A 1017 13.41 18.01 2.94
N TYR A 1018 12.87 17.96 4.15
CA TYR A 1018 13.59 17.45 5.31
C TYR A 1018 12.66 16.88 6.39
N ARG A 1019 13.23 16.04 7.26
CA ARG A 1019 12.59 15.45 8.43
C ARG A 1019 13.59 15.34 9.58
N PHE A 1020 13.08 15.30 10.80
CA PHE A 1020 13.90 15.04 11.99
C PHE A 1020 13.71 13.60 12.45
N VAL A 1021 14.79 12.98 12.89
CA VAL A 1021 14.76 11.71 13.61
C VAL A 1021 15.29 11.98 15.00
N VAL A 1022 14.41 11.83 15.98
CA VAL A 1022 14.75 11.97 17.39
C VAL A 1022 15.05 10.59 17.91
N LYS A 1023 16.30 10.36 18.30
CA LYS A 1023 16.69 9.20 19.09
C LYS A 1023 16.53 9.56 20.56
N LEU A 1024 15.69 8.80 21.25
CA LEU A 1024 15.46 8.97 22.68
C LEU A 1024 16.54 8.24 23.49
N ILE A 1025 16.73 8.70 24.73
CA ILE A 1025 17.45 8.00 25.79
C ILE A 1025 16.70 6.73 26.19
N ASN A 1026 15.55 6.37 25.62
CA ASN A 1026 14.98 5.02 25.75
C ASN A 1026 15.44 4.03 24.63
N GLY A 1027 16.01 4.55 23.53
CA GLY A 1027 16.61 3.82 22.41
C GLY A 1027 15.72 3.82 21.18
N GLU A 1028 14.45 4.17 21.38
CA GLU A 1028 13.46 4.34 20.32
C GLU A 1028 13.83 5.54 19.45
N GLN A 1029 13.46 5.43 18.18
CA GLN A 1029 13.58 6.50 17.22
C GLN A 1029 12.18 6.92 16.79
N ALA A 1030 11.96 8.23 16.80
CA ALA A 1030 10.72 8.82 16.33
C ALA A 1030 11.01 9.74 15.15
N LEU A 1031 10.25 9.55 14.08
CA LEU A 1031 10.32 10.36 12.86
C LEU A 1031 9.38 11.55 13.01
N PHE A 1032 9.85 12.72 12.60
CA PHE A 1032 9.08 13.96 12.59
C PHE A 1032 9.19 14.69 11.25
N PRO A 1033 8.07 14.90 10.54
CA PRO A 1033 6.71 14.48 10.91
C PRO A 1033 6.54 12.94 10.96
N ASN A 1034 5.60 12.44 11.77
CA ASN A 1034 5.35 11.00 11.88
C ASN A 1034 4.57 10.53 10.64
N PRO A 1035 5.15 9.65 9.79
CA PRO A 1035 4.50 9.21 8.55
C PRO A 1035 3.17 8.50 8.77
N LEU A 1036 2.93 7.89 9.95
CA LEU A 1036 1.67 7.22 10.25
C LEU A 1036 0.48 8.19 10.25
N ASN A 1037 0.71 9.46 10.63
CA ASN A 1037 -0.36 10.41 10.94
C ASN A 1037 -0.26 11.74 10.16
N SER A 1038 0.82 11.95 9.39
CA SER A 1038 1.11 13.22 8.72
C SER A 1038 2.00 13.05 7.49
N VAL A 1039 2.01 14.07 6.62
CA VAL A 1039 2.96 14.15 5.49
C VAL A 1039 4.40 14.09 6.02
N PRO A 1040 5.25 13.17 5.53
CA PRO A 1040 6.48 12.76 6.21
C PRO A 1040 7.68 13.71 6.10
N TYR A 1041 7.49 14.87 5.46
CA TYR A 1041 8.54 15.85 5.24
C TYR A 1041 8.02 17.25 5.50
N PHE A 1042 8.85 18.08 6.13
CA PHE A 1042 8.73 19.53 6.02
C PHE A 1042 9.25 19.96 4.66
N ILE A 1043 8.60 20.98 4.09
CA ILE A 1043 8.95 21.57 2.81
C ILE A 1043 9.33 23.03 3.06
N LEU A 1044 10.50 23.45 2.57
CA LEU A 1044 11.00 24.82 2.71
C LEU A 1044 11.32 25.40 1.34
N LYS A 1045 10.71 26.54 1.00
CA LYS A 1045 11.06 27.28 -0.21
C LYS A 1045 12.33 28.10 0.01
N THR A 1046 13.37 27.85 -0.77
CA THR A 1046 14.70 28.41 -0.55
C THR A 1046 14.94 29.72 -1.32
N GLY A 1047 14.15 30.06 -2.35
CA GLY A 1047 14.28 31.29 -3.15
C GLY A 1047 15.45 31.28 -4.17
N SER A 1048 15.47 32.22 -5.12
CA SER A 1048 16.46 32.27 -6.22
C SER A 1048 17.85 32.74 -5.75
N PHE A 1049 18.91 32.04 -6.16
CA PHE A 1049 20.29 32.45 -5.91
C PHE A 1049 20.82 33.26 -7.11
N ASN A 1050 21.05 34.57 -6.93
CA ASN A 1050 21.78 35.36 -7.92
C ASN A 1050 23.27 35.02 -7.82
N SER A 1051 23.77 34.21 -8.75
CA SER A 1051 25.20 34.00 -8.94
C SER A 1051 25.82 35.27 -9.50
N ASN A 1052 26.34 36.13 -8.63
CA ASN A 1052 27.36 37.12 -9.00
C ASN A 1052 28.75 36.58 -8.68
#